data_AF-A0A2A2M0X2-F1
#
_entry.id   AF-A0A2A2M0X2-F1
#
_cell.length_a   1.000
_cell.length_b   1.000
_cell.length_c   1.000
_cell.angle_alpha   90.00
_cell.angle_beta   90.00
_cell.angle_gamma   90.00
#
_symmetry.space_group_name_H-M   'P 1'
#
loop_
_entity.id
_entity.type
_entity.pdbx_description
1 polymer ?
#
loop_
_entity_poly.entity_id
_entity_poly.type
_entity_poly.pdbx_seq_one_letter_code
_entity_poly.pdbx_strand_id
1 'polypeptide(L)'
;MQNIDDAFASNYICGVVEGFYGRPWTAEQRKHLFERLSKLGMNTYLYAPKDDIKHRAEWRILYTKEEIEILKDLITVATKNKVNFVYALSPGIDIMYSSPKEIKKIKEKLEQVREAGCNAFALLFDDIETSMQNLDKQHFASFATAQVSVTNEIYKGFKPVQFFFCPTEYCESRAVPQLNESEYLHTIGEKLHPDIQIMWTGPRVVSRILTVEHLERVSKVIRRNPLVWDNLHANDYDPKRVYLGPFYGRPVAIRKVTSGLLLNPNCKYETNFVPIQTLGDWNSSEIDGFTPQTSQSFSLSNPEPIENAVKLSNRYDPLQSLSAAAKLWHEEFGQTSGPSIPPIPRLDTAIDADDFALDRQRSASNDLDADCNGDTEIQLEEIIQAVVVPEMTEMNEAVNSLTADYAEPMEINSKEDVVSEPVIEDIESEQVIPVDYAPLCTLIDMFYLPFEHGERALQFYEEFTWLYENCAVMAGIHVGDGDLEKAQVEWLRHFDEFENIVRNVFLMFKRISNAPNKALVSEVIPYVWEAHGICATVFAIAKWLKNGGLKDSPDEQSHVWSSDFDDEPWSLQGGFVGDSIRMLCQGNQVNAFLNNKLLLPLTVTPYELRPFCRDDIKFLGELSRSSEVSNTELQSLRQSLIEDRYMHLYIELQFEHTFLAEEGFTPEEKKAICFAAGKQSGQKFFDFVEEYVTNLKQKYAGMGLQEEDVRNHLSFLTRSVLQKFYSNKIEISTELVNFQIKTIQDEINNWYPRVSDSILINYPSYVDLRFSMDAYDSMPMKRILHCISVTLTMTGKQYFISLLSFGNCF
;
A
#
# COMPACT_ATOMS: atom_id res chain seq x y z
N MET A 1 37.47 27.71 1.61
CA MET A 1 37.26 26.45 2.35
C MET A 1 37.21 26.71 3.85
N GLN A 2 38.24 27.27 4.50
CA GLN A 2 38.25 27.57 5.96
C GLN A 2 36.99 28.26 6.54
N ASN A 3 36.39 29.24 5.87
CA ASN A 3 35.18 29.94 6.37
C ASN A 3 33.87 29.14 6.30
N ILE A 4 33.81 28.04 5.53
CA ILE A 4 32.60 27.20 5.43
C ILE A 4 32.65 26.09 6.49
N ASP A 5 33.85 25.53 6.72
CA ASP A 5 34.06 24.47 7.71
C ASP A 5 33.73 24.96 9.15
N ASP A 6 34.09 26.19 9.49
CA ASP A 6 33.78 26.81 10.80
C ASP A 6 32.27 27.08 11.00
N ALA A 7 31.52 27.29 9.90
CA ALA A 7 30.09 27.53 9.94
C ALA A 7 29.26 26.26 10.23
N PHE A 8 29.80 25.08 9.90
CA PHE A 8 29.14 23.80 10.19
C PHE A 8 29.47 23.27 11.60
N ALA A 9 30.61 23.66 12.18
CA ALA A 9 31.02 23.20 13.51
C ALA A 9 30.27 23.89 14.68
N SER A 10 29.61 25.03 14.43
CA SER A 10 29.03 25.89 15.49
C SER A 10 27.50 26.00 15.47
N ASN A 11 26.84 25.40 14.48
CA ASN A 11 25.38 25.43 14.32
C ASN A 11 24.74 24.10 14.73
N TYR A 12 23.50 24.18 15.26
CA TYR A 12 22.69 23.00 15.57
C TYR A 12 22.55 22.12 14.32
N ILE A 13 22.89 20.83 14.43
CA ILE A 13 22.85 19.89 13.30
C ILE A 13 21.38 19.57 13.01
N CYS A 14 20.87 19.93 11.84
CA CYS A 14 19.49 19.65 11.47
C CYS A 14 19.37 19.27 9.99
N GLY A 15 18.59 18.24 9.69
CA GLY A 15 18.32 17.82 8.33
C GLY A 15 17.84 16.37 8.24
N VAL A 16 18.34 15.65 7.22
CA VAL A 16 17.81 14.34 6.84
C VAL A 16 18.93 13.30 6.85
N VAL A 17 18.62 12.11 7.37
CA VAL A 17 19.41 10.89 7.15
C VAL A 17 18.65 10.01 6.17
N GLU A 18 19.29 9.64 5.07
CA GLU A 18 18.79 8.57 4.20
C GLU A 18 19.26 7.26 4.80
N GLY A 19 18.52 6.72 5.79
CA GLY A 19 18.98 5.65 6.67
C GLY A 19 18.08 4.41 6.72
N PHE A 20 17.08 4.37 5.85
CA PHE A 20 16.06 3.32 5.74
C PHE A 20 16.54 2.09 4.94
N TYR A 21 15.84 0.97 5.14
CA TYR A 21 15.88 -0.21 4.27
C TYR A 21 15.01 -0.02 3.02
N GLY A 22 15.30 -0.76 1.96
CA GLY A 22 14.68 -0.65 0.65
C GLY A 22 15.45 0.24 -0.32
N ARG A 23 14.87 0.44 -1.52
CA ARG A 23 15.46 1.20 -2.64
C ARG A 23 15.93 2.59 -2.19
N PRO A 24 17.26 2.88 -2.21
CA PRO A 24 17.79 4.23 -1.97
C PRO A 24 17.23 5.33 -2.90
N TRP A 25 17.44 6.60 -2.54
CA TRP A 25 17.05 7.72 -3.40
C TRP A 25 18.01 7.89 -4.59
N THR A 26 17.48 8.43 -5.69
CA THR A 26 18.31 8.74 -6.86
C THR A 26 19.19 9.96 -6.61
N ALA A 27 20.24 10.14 -7.44
CA ALA A 27 21.10 11.31 -7.35
C ALA A 27 20.33 12.64 -7.54
N GLU A 28 19.34 12.68 -8.44
CA GLU A 28 18.54 13.88 -8.67
C GLU A 28 17.60 14.19 -7.50
N GLN A 29 16.99 13.17 -6.88
CA GLN A 29 16.21 13.33 -5.65
C GLN A 29 17.08 13.89 -4.50
N ARG A 30 18.31 13.40 -4.35
CA ARG A 30 19.27 13.91 -3.36
C ARG A 30 19.66 15.38 -3.64
N LYS A 31 19.92 15.75 -4.89
CA LYS A 31 20.21 17.15 -5.27
C LYS A 31 19.04 18.08 -4.96
N HIS A 32 17.82 17.66 -5.33
CA HIS A 32 16.61 18.41 -5.02
C HIS A 32 16.39 18.55 -3.50
N LEU A 33 16.70 17.50 -2.74
CA LEU A 33 16.67 17.55 -1.27
C LEU A 33 17.62 18.62 -0.73
N PHE A 34 18.85 18.71 -1.24
CA PHE A 34 19.82 19.69 -0.76
C PHE A 34 19.32 21.13 -0.93
N GLU A 35 18.68 21.43 -2.06
CA GLU A 35 18.05 22.74 -2.28
C GLU A 35 16.91 23.00 -1.29
N ARG A 36 16.07 21.99 -1.03
CA ARG A 36 14.96 22.09 -0.06
C ARG A 36 15.48 22.29 1.36
N LEU A 37 16.47 21.51 1.81
CA LEU A 37 17.09 21.65 3.13
C LEU A 37 17.65 23.07 3.32
N SER A 38 18.35 23.60 2.31
CA SER A 38 18.89 24.96 2.34
C SER A 38 17.80 26.02 2.49
N LYS A 39 16.71 25.92 1.72
CA LYS A 39 15.56 26.85 1.80
C LYS A 39 14.89 26.82 3.18
N LEU A 40 14.89 25.67 3.84
CA LEU A 40 14.31 25.45 5.16
C LEU A 40 15.28 25.73 6.32
N GLY A 41 16.47 26.27 6.04
CA GLY A 41 17.46 26.58 7.07
C GLY A 41 18.08 25.34 7.74
N MET A 42 17.90 24.16 7.14
CA MET A 42 18.56 22.92 7.53
C MET A 42 19.92 22.81 6.84
N ASN A 43 20.84 22.05 7.44
CA ASN A 43 22.26 22.15 7.13
C ASN A 43 22.98 20.81 7.00
N THR A 44 22.31 19.66 7.18
CA THR A 44 23.00 18.37 7.19
C THR A 44 22.23 17.31 6.40
N TYR A 45 22.96 16.54 5.61
CA TYR A 45 22.48 15.31 4.99
C TYR A 45 23.45 14.17 5.32
N LEU A 46 22.92 13.09 5.87
CA LEU A 46 23.68 11.87 6.19
C LEU A 46 23.35 10.78 5.17
N TYR A 47 24.36 10.41 4.38
CA TYR A 47 24.31 9.30 3.44
C TYR A 47 24.50 7.98 4.19
N ALA A 48 23.41 7.26 4.48
CA ALA A 48 23.42 5.97 5.17
C ALA A 48 22.44 4.91 4.61
N PRO A 49 22.18 4.84 3.28
CA PRO A 49 21.17 3.93 2.74
C PRO A 49 21.55 2.47 3.04
N LYS A 50 20.70 1.75 3.79
CA LYS A 50 21.03 0.40 4.32
C LYS A 50 21.34 -0.60 3.21
N ASP A 51 20.60 -0.52 2.12
CA ASP A 51 20.68 -1.45 0.98
C ASP A 51 21.65 -1.00 -0.12
N ASP A 52 22.37 0.12 0.07
CA ASP A 52 23.57 0.37 -0.74
C ASP A 52 24.64 -0.67 -0.36
N ILE A 53 24.91 -1.58 -1.30
CA ILE A 53 25.84 -2.68 -1.11
C ILE A 53 27.23 -2.18 -0.66
N LYS A 54 27.74 -1.06 -1.18
CA LYS A 54 29.08 -0.54 -0.81
C LYS A 54 29.07 0.31 0.45
N HIS A 55 27.89 0.63 1.00
CA HIS A 55 27.74 1.29 2.30
C HIS A 55 27.79 0.26 3.45
N ARG A 56 27.12 -0.89 3.29
CA ARG A 56 26.91 -1.89 4.36
C ARG A 56 27.43 -3.29 4.04
N ALA A 57 26.81 -4.01 3.11
CA ALA A 57 27.11 -5.43 2.88
C ALA A 57 28.54 -5.71 2.38
N GLU A 58 29.00 -4.95 1.39
CA GLU A 58 30.33 -5.02 0.76
C GLU A 58 31.14 -3.76 1.05
N TRP A 59 31.09 -3.29 2.30
CA TRP A 59 31.67 -2.01 2.73
C TRP A 59 33.17 -1.85 2.40
N ARG A 60 33.91 -2.97 2.27
CA ARG A 60 35.33 -3.04 1.92
C ARG A 60 35.64 -2.69 0.47
N ILE A 61 34.66 -2.83 -0.43
CA ILE A 61 34.83 -2.59 -1.87
C ILE A 61 34.86 -1.08 -2.11
N LEU A 62 35.87 -0.60 -2.83
CA LEU A 62 35.98 0.79 -3.24
C LEU A 62 34.94 1.13 -4.33
N TYR A 63 34.57 2.40 -4.41
CA TYR A 63 33.73 2.88 -5.50
C TYR A 63 34.49 2.80 -6.84
N THR A 64 33.78 2.52 -7.94
CA THR A 64 34.33 2.61 -9.29
C THR A 64 34.55 4.08 -9.67
N LYS A 65 35.12 4.33 -10.85
CA LYS A 65 35.34 5.70 -11.33
C LYS A 65 34.03 6.42 -11.61
N GLU A 66 33.03 5.68 -12.08
CA GLU A 66 31.71 6.20 -12.43
C GLU A 66 30.96 6.57 -11.14
N GLU A 67 30.92 5.66 -10.16
CA GLU A 67 30.25 5.86 -8.87
C GLU A 67 30.87 7.03 -8.07
N ILE A 68 32.21 7.14 -8.05
CA ILE A 68 32.87 8.20 -7.29
C ILE A 68 32.67 9.59 -7.91
N GLU A 69 32.54 9.70 -9.24
CA GLU A 69 32.21 10.98 -9.88
C GLU A 69 30.76 11.40 -9.57
N ILE A 70 29.82 10.45 -9.45
CA ILE A 70 28.46 10.75 -8.97
C ILE A 70 28.49 11.26 -7.52
N LEU A 71 29.24 10.60 -6.62
CA LEU A 71 29.39 11.08 -5.24
C LEU A 71 30.01 12.46 -5.17
N LYS A 72 31.05 12.72 -5.96
CA LYS A 72 31.71 14.03 -6.04
C LYS A 72 30.77 15.12 -6.52
N ASP A 73 29.92 14.84 -7.50
CA ASP A 73 28.87 15.75 -7.95
C ASP A 73 27.86 16.03 -6.83
N LEU A 74 27.37 14.99 -6.14
CA LEU A 74 26.47 15.13 -5.00
C LEU A 74 27.07 16.00 -3.88
N ILE A 75 28.33 15.74 -3.49
CA ILE A 75 29.04 16.52 -2.47
C ILE A 75 29.19 17.99 -2.91
N THR A 76 29.47 18.22 -4.19
CA THR A 76 29.59 19.57 -4.76
C THR A 76 28.25 20.33 -4.69
N VAL A 77 27.14 19.68 -5.05
CA VAL A 77 25.80 20.28 -5.00
C VAL A 77 25.35 20.52 -3.55
N ALA A 78 25.63 19.58 -2.63
CA ALA A 78 25.37 19.76 -1.19
C ALA A 78 26.13 20.99 -0.65
N THR A 79 27.42 21.09 -0.94
CA THR A 79 28.27 22.22 -0.53
C THR A 79 27.75 23.55 -1.09
N LYS A 80 27.35 23.59 -2.37
CA LYS A 80 26.75 24.79 -3.00
C LYS A 80 25.48 25.24 -2.28
N ASN A 81 24.70 24.29 -1.79
CA ASN A 81 23.47 24.53 -1.02
C ASN A 81 23.71 24.73 0.48
N LYS A 82 24.97 24.82 0.94
CA LYS A 82 25.31 24.94 2.37
C LYS A 82 24.76 23.78 3.21
N VAL A 83 24.70 22.59 2.62
CA VAL A 83 24.37 21.34 3.29
C VAL A 83 25.66 20.57 3.51
N ASN A 84 25.95 20.23 4.76
CA ASN A 84 27.05 19.36 5.13
C ASN A 84 26.70 17.93 4.72
N PHE A 85 27.45 17.41 3.74
CA PHE A 85 27.34 16.02 3.31
C PHE A 85 28.16 15.13 4.24
N VAL A 86 27.50 14.23 4.95
CA VAL A 86 28.14 13.28 5.86
C VAL A 86 28.08 11.88 5.25
N TYR A 87 29.23 11.29 4.99
CA TYR A 87 29.31 9.93 4.46
C TYR A 87 29.37 8.91 5.61
N ALA A 88 28.38 8.02 5.69
CA ALA A 88 28.40 6.92 6.65
C ALA A 88 28.97 5.62 6.05
N LEU A 89 29.56 4.79 6.91
CA LEU A 89 29.93 3.41 6.60
C LEU A 89 29.41 2.49 7.71
N SER A 90 28.85 1.35 7.32
CA SER A 90 28.24 0.38 8.25
C SER A 90 28.99 -0.95 8.24
N PRO A 91 30.21 -1.02 8.83
CA PRO A 91 31.03 -2.23 8.76
C PRO A 91 30.64 -3.33 9.75
N GLY A 92 29.64 -3.08 10.62
CA GLY A 92 29.38 -3.88 11.81
C GLY A 92 28.94 -5.34 11.58
N ILE A 93 28.44 -5.68 10.39
CA ILE A 93 27.94 -7.04 10.08
C ILE A 93 29.06 -8.08 10.18
N ASP A 94 30.25 -7.78 9.63
CA ASP A 94 31.29 -8.80 9.45
C ASP A 94 32.72 -8.28 9.72
N ILE A 95 32.87 -7.08 10.29
CA ILE A 95 34.18 -6.55 10.68
C ILE A 95 34.86 -7.42 11.74
N MET A 96 36.15 -7.69 11.55
CA MET A 96 37.04 -8.18 12.60
C MET A 96 37.79 -7.00 13.22
N TYR A 97 37.30 -6.51 14.35
CA TYR A 97 37.77 -5.25 14.97
C TYR A 97 39.27 -5.24 15.30
N SER A 98 39.85 -6.41 15.61
CA SER A 98 41.25 -6.56 15.99
C SER A 98 42.20 -6.60 14.79
N SER A 99 41.67 -6.71 13.56
CA SER A 99 42.46 -6.89 12.35
C SER A 99 42.94 -5.54 11.79
N PRO A 100 44.25 -5.25 11.75
CA PRO A 100 44.76 -4.02 11.13
C PRO A 100 44.43 -3.90 9.63
N LYS A 101 44.16 -5.04 8.96
CA LYS A 101 43.74 -5.06 7.56
C LYS A 101 42.34 -4.45 7.39
N GLU A 102 41.43 -4.70 8.33
CA GLU A 102 40.07 -4.14 8.31
C GLU A 102 40.11 -2.63 8.55
N ILE A 103 40.91 -2.19 9.52
CA ILE A 103 41.10 -0.76 9.76
C ILE A 103 41.69 -0.07 8.53
N LYS A 104 42.66 -0.71 7.86
CA LYS A 104 43.20 -0.20 6.59
C LYS A 104 42.11 -0.08 5.52
N LYS A 105 41.20 -1.04 5.41
CA LYS A 105 40.08 -1.01 4.44
C LYS A 105 39.11 0.13 4.71
N ILE A 106 38.76 0.37 5.97
CA ILE A 106 37.94 1.54 6.36
C ILE A 106 38.67 2.83 5.95
N LYS A 107 39.96 2.95 6.29
CA LYS A 107 40.77 4.13 5.92
C LYS A 107 40.82 4.32 4.40
N GLU A 108 41.10 3.27 3.62
CA GLU A 108 41.12 3.33 2.14
C GLU A 108 39.78 3.82 1.57
N LYS A 109 38.66 3.31 2.08
CA LYS A 109 37.32 3.69 1.62
C LYS A 109 36.97 5.14 1.97
N LEU A 110 37.20 5.56 3.21
CA LEU A 110 36.95 6.94 3.64
C LEU A 110 37.89 7.94 2.94
N GLU A 111 39.14 7.53 2.64
CA GLU A 111 40.07 8.36 1.87
C GLU A 111 39.55 8.63 0.46
N GLN A 112 39.06 7.60 -0.23
CA GLN A 112 38.47 7.75 -1.57
C GLN A 112 37.33 8.78 -1.57
N VAL A 113 36.45 8.74 -0.56
CA VAL A 113 35.33 9.69 -0.44
C VAL A 113 35.81 11.08 0.01
N ARG A 114 36.88 11.16 0.81
CA ARG A 114 37.54 12.43 1.15
C ARG A 114 38.14 13.12 -0.07
N GLU A 115 38.78 12.36 -0.95
CA GLU A 115 39.33 12.85 -2.22
C GLU A 115 38.23 13.37 -3.17
N ALA A 116 37.00 12.86 -3.05
CA ALA A 116 35.82 13.38 -3.73
C ALA A 116 35.27 14.69 -3.13
N GLY A 117 35.83 15.16 -2.01
CA GLY A 117 35.50 16.45 -1.37
C GLY A 117 34.73 16.35 -0.05
N CYS A 118 34.45 15.15 0.46
CA CYS A 118 33.75 14.96 1.72
C CYS A 118 34.67 15.21 2.93
N ASN A 119 34.19 15.92 3.95
CA ASN A 119 34.96 16.23 5.16
C ASN A 119 34.22 15.91 6.47
N ALA A 120 33.09 15.20 6.38
CA ALA A 120 32.32 14.70 7.51
C ALA A 120 31.99 13.23 7.30
N PHE A 121 32.11 12.42 8.36
CA PHE A 121 31.97 10.96 8.24
C PHE A 121 31.18 10.36 9.39
N ALA A 122 30.69 9.14 9.22
CA ALA A 122 30.05 8.38 10.29
C ALA A 122 30.45 6.89 10.24
N LEU A 123 30.51 6.25 11.42
CA LEU A 123 30.54 4.79 11.54
C LEU A 123 29.29 4.33 12.26
N LEU A 124 28.56 3.41 11.64
CA LEU A 124 27.29 2.91 12.15
C LEU A 124 27.40 1.45 12.57
N PHE A 125 26.93 1.17 13.78
CA PHE A 125 26.91 -0.17 14.38
C PHE A 125 25.49 -0.56 14.83
N ASP A 126 24.48 -0.05 14.13
CA ASP A 126 23.06 -0.37 14.30
C ASP A 126 22.68 -1.67 13.59
N ASP A 127 21.72 -2.39 14.19
CA ASP A 127 21.12 -3.62 13.66
C ASP A 127 22.15 -4.70 13.30
N ILE A 128 23.05 -4.97 14.25
CA ILE A 128 24.05 -6.03 14.18
C ILE A 128 23.95 -6.95 15.40
N GLU A 129 24.50 -8.16 15.28
CA GLU A 129 24.64 -9.05 16.42
C GLU A 129 25.58 -8.46 17.49
N THR A 130 25.23 -8.65 18.76
CA THR A 130 26.03 -8.17 19.90
C THR A 130 27.21 -9.10 20.24
N SER A 131 27.45 -10.12 19.42
CA SER A 131 28.48 -11.13 19.66
C SER A 131 29.78 -10.80 18.89
N MET A 132 30.90 -10.81 19.61
CA MET A 132 32.23 -10.68 18.98
C MET A 132 32.77 -12.03 18.49
N GLN A 133 33.50 -12.00 17.38
CA GLN A 133 34.31 -13.12 16.93
C GLN A 133 35.37 -13.51 17.97
N ASN A 134 35.81 -14.78 17.96
CA ASN A 134 36.74 -15.29 18.96
C ASN A 134 38.09 -14.55 19.02
N LEU A 135 38.58 -14.06 17.88
CA LEU A 135 39.81 -13.27 17.83
C LEU A 135 39.63 -11.90 18.48
N ASP A 136 38.49 -11.24 18.26
CA ASP A 136 38.18 -9.95 18.89
C ASP A 136 38.03 -10.09 20.41
N LYS A 137 37.41 -11.18 20.88
CA LYS A 137 37.30 -11.50 22.32
C LYS A 137 38.66 -11.66 23.02
N GLN A 138 39.72 -12.00 22.29
CA GLN A 138 41.08 -12.08 22.85
C GLN A 138 41.77 -10.72 22.94
N HIS A 139 41.34 -9.73 22.15
CA HIS A 139 41.96 -8.41 22.08
C HIS A 139 41.19 -7.33 22.84
N PHE A 140 39.86 -7.43 22.89
CA PHE A 140 38.99 -6.43 23.49
C PHE A 140 38.23 -7.01 24.69
N ALA A 141 38.14 -6.21 25.75
CA ALA A 141 37.43 -6.58 26.97
C ALA A 141 35.90 -6.63 26.78
N SER A 142 35.36 -5.88 25.83
CA SER A 142 33.92 -5.78 25.56
C SER A 142 33.66 -5.34 24.11
N PHE A 143 32.42 -5.52 23.66
CA PHE A 143 31.98 -5.08 22.33
C PHE A 143 32.11 -3.56 22.14
N ALA A 144 31.70 -2.79 23.15
CA ALA A 144 31.87 -1.33 23.17
C ALA A 144 33.35 -0.92 23.02
N THR A 145 34.28 -1.58 23.72
CA THR A 145 35.71 -1.25 23.58
C THR A 145 36.26 -1.52 22.18
N ALA A 146 35.76 -2.55 21.49
CA ALA A 146 36.17 -2.85 20.12
C ALA A 146 35.71 -1.73 19.16
N GLN A 147 34.42 -1.38 19.22
CA GLN A 147 33.84 -0.30 18.39
C GLN A 147 34.50 1.05 18.67
N VAL A 148 34.72 1.41 19.94
CA VAL A 148 35.41 2.65 20.33
C VAL A 148 36.85 2.67 19.82
N SER A 149 37.56 1.55 19.91
CA SER A 149 38.95 1.45 19.44
C SER A 149 39.06 1.77 17.96
N VAL A 150 38.25 1.08 17.14
CA VAL A 150 38.20 1.32 15.69
C VAL A 150 37.80 2.76 15.39
N THR A 151 36.71 3.22 16.00
CA THR A 151 36.16 4.55 15.76
C THR A 151 37.14 5.67 16.11
N ASN A 152 37.78 5.59 17.27
CA ASN A 152 38.79 6.56 17.69
C ASN A 152 40.03 6.54 16.80
N GLU A 153 40.45 5.36 16.33
CA GLU A 153 41.60 5.26 15.42
C GLU A 153 41.31 5.94 14.07
N ILE A 154 40.12 5.69 13.51
CA ILE A 154 39.67 6.34 12.27
C ILE A 154 39.57 7.85 12.47
N TYR A 155 38.87 8.30 13.51
CA TYR A 155 38.70 9.73 13.80
C TYR A 155 40.05 10.46 13.94
N LYS A 156 40.99 9.92 14.72
CA LYS A 156 42.32 10.53 14.93
C LYS A 156 43.16 10.60 13.65
N GLY A 157 42.98 9.63 12.74
CA GLY A 157 43.68 9.58 11.46
C GLY A 157 43.14 10.60 10.44
N PHE A 158 41.82 10.83 10.44
CA PHE A 158 41.16 11.69 9.45
C PHE A 158 40.97 13.14 9.91
N LYS A 159 40.72 13.35 11.21
CA LYS A 159 40.35 14.64 11.81
C LYS A 159 39.30 15.41 11.01
N PRO A 160 38.13 14.81 10.74
CA PRO A 160 37.09 15.46 9.96
C PRO A 160 36.40 16.58 10.75
N VAL A 161 35.68 17.45 10.03
CA VAL A 161 34.94 18.58 10.63
C VAL A 161 33.84 18.08 11.54
N GLN A 162 33.17 17.00 11.14
CA GLN A 162 32.19 16.29 11.96
C GLN A 162 32.40 14.78 11.84
N PHE A 163 32.19 14.06 12.95
CA PHE A 163 32.21 12.62 12.97
C PHE A 163 31.09 12.06 13.82
N PHE A 164 30.29 11.16 13.26
CA PHE A 164 29.15 10.56 13.96
C PHE A 164 29.41 9.08 14.24
N PHE A 165 28.84 8.60 15.34
CA PHE A 165 28.89 7.21 15.77
C PHE A 165 27.48 6.75 16.13
N CYS A 166 26.96 5.74 15.44
CA CYS A 166 25.71 5.10 15.83
C CYS A 166 26.02 3.84 16.67
N PRO A 167 25.66 3.83 17.97
CA PRO A 167 25.84 2.66 18.82
C PRO A 167 24.94 1.49 18.41
N THR A 168 25.25 0.29 18.89
CA THR A 168 24.36 -0.89 18.77
C THR A 168 23.15 -0.77 19.69
N GLU A 169 23.36 -0.26 20.91
CA GLU A 169 22.28 0.14 21.82
C GLU A 169 21.88 1.59 21.51
N TYR A 170 21.17 1.84 20.40
CA TYR A 170 20.84 3.20 19.92
C TYR A 170 19.53 3.79 20.44
N CYS A 171 18.81 3.06 21.29
CA CYS A 171 17.60 3.51 21.98
C CYS A 171 17.47 2.85 23.36
N GLU A 172 16.60 3.39 24.22
CA GLU A 172 16.46 2.90 25.60
C GLU A 172 15.95 1.45 25.65
N SER A 173 15.04 1.06 24.77
CA SER A 173 14.54 -0.32 24.67
C SER A 173 15.60 -1.34 24.26
N ARG A 174 16.72 -0.90 23.67
CA ARG A 174 17.88 -1.74 23.32
C ARG A 174 18.98 -1.73 24.38
N ALA A 175 18.90 -0.86 25.39
CA ALA A 175 19.92 -0.76 26.41
C ALA A 175 19.85 -1.93 27.39
N VAL A 176 20.98 -2.59 27.66
CA VAL A 176 21.00 -3.80 28.52
C VAL A 176 21.79 -3.54 29.81
N PRO A 177 21.21 -3.79 31.01
CA PRO A 177 19.83 -4.20 31.25
C PRO A 177 18.81 -3.05 31.10
N GLN A 178 19.27 -1.81 31.19
CA GLN A 178 18.49 -0.57 31.00
C GLN A 178 19.46 0.61 30.80
N LEU A 179 18.94 1.75 30.32
CA LEU A 179 19.74 2.92 29.93
C LEU A 179 20.82 3.34 30.95
N ASN A 180 20.44 3.53 32.22
CA ASN A 180 21.35 4.06 33.25
C ASN A 180 22.43 3.08 33.71
N GLU A 181 22.25 1.78 33.44
CA GLU A 181 23.11 0.70 33.92
C GLU A 181 23.82 -0.03 32.79
N SER A 182 23.62 0.40 31.53
CA SER A 182 24.28 -0.20 30.37
C SER A 182 25.79 0.04 30.42
N GLU A 183 26.54 -1.03 30.70
CA GLU A 183 28.00 -1.02 30.65
C GLU A 183 28.51 -0.68 29.24
N TYR A 184 27.76 -1.08 28.20
CA TYR A 184 28.05 -0.75 26.82
C TYR A 184 28.02 0.77 26.62
N LEU A 185 26.91 1.43 26.97
CA LEU A 185 26.74 2.88 26.79
C LEU A 185 27.67 3.70 27.67
N HIS A 186 27.92 3.27 28.92
CA HIS A 186 28.92 3.92 29.78
C HIS A 186 30.32 3.84 29.18
N THR A 187 30.69 2.69 28.60
CA THR A 187 31.98 2.52 27.93
C THR A 187 32.11 3.43 26.70
N ILE A 188 31.06 3.53 25.87
CA ILE A 188 31.02 4.48 24.75
C ILE A 188 31.20 5.92 25.29
N GLY A 189 30.40 6.31 26.30
CA GLY A 189 30.44 7.65 26.88
C GLY A 189 31.81 8.03 27.43
N GLU A 190 32.47 7.10 28.12
CA GLU A 190 33.80 7.25 28.72
C GLU A 190 34.95 7.32 27.72
N LYS A 191 34.95 6.42 26.73
CA LYS A 191 36.15 6.12 25.94
C LYS A 191 36.08 6.64 24.51
N LEU A 192 34.90 6.92 23.97
CA LEU A 192 34.76 7.54 22.66
C LEU A 192 35.30 8.98 22.71
N HIS A 193 36.01 9.39 21.66
CA HIS A 193 36.59 10.72 21.58
C HIS A 193 35.50 11.80 21.78
N PRO A 194 35.74 12.84 22.60
CA PRO A 194 34.70 13.80 23.01
C PRO A 194 34.05 14.55 21.84
N ASP A 195 34.78 14.79 20.76
CA ASP A 195 34.31 15.50 19.57
C ASP A 195 33.47 14.63 18.60
N ILE A 196 33.33 13.33 18.89
CA ILE A 196 32.48 12.43 18.10
C ILE A 196 31.04 12.52 18.62
N GLN A 197 30.09 12.82 17.74
CA GLN A 197 28.68 12.84 18.07
C GLN A 197 28.14 11.41 18.16
N ILE A 198 27.27 11.15 19.13
CA ILE A 198 26.64 9.83 19.32
C ILE A 198 25.18 9.93 18.90
N MET A 199 24.79 9.05 17.98
CA MET A 199 23.42 8.99 17.48
C MET A 199 22.48 8.29 18.48
N TRP A 200 21.22 8.73 18.55
CA TRP A 200 20.20 8.18 19.46
C TRP A 200 18.79 8.34 18.90
N THR A 201 17.94 7.30 18.96
CA THR A 201 16.57 7.36 18.40
C THR A 201 15.47 7.63 19.44
N GLY A 202 15.84 7.70 20.72
CA GLY A 202 14.92 8.00 21.84
C GLY A 202 14.60 6.77 22.70
N PRO A 203 13.43 6.75 23.37
CA PRO A 203 13.00 5.61 24.16
C PRO A 203 12.91 4.30 23.37
N ARG A 204 12.57 4.40 22.08
CA ARG A 204 12.33 3.28 21.17
C ARG A 204 13.01 3.51 19.82
N VAL A 205 12.93 2.52 18.93
CA VAL A 205 13.40 2.68 17.56
C VAL A 205 12.56 3.75 16.86
N VAL A 206 11.23 3.64 16.94
CA VAL A 206 10.30 4.71 16.56
C VAL A 206 9.71 5.32 17.82
N SER A 207 10.23 6.47 18.23
CA SER A 207 9.77 7.13 19.45
C SER A 207 8.48 7.92 19.21
N ARG A 208 7.41 7.62 19.95
CA ARG A 208 6.16 8.43 19.90
C ARG A 208 6.40 9.85 20.39
N ILE A 209 7.01 10.00 21.57
CA ILE A 209 7.36 11.28 22.20
C ILE A 209 8.84 11.23 22.61
N LEU A 210 9.56 12.35 22.42
CA LEU A 210 10.94 12.52 22.86
C LEU A 210 11.04 13.71 23.81
N THR A 211 11.18 13.44 25.10
CA THR A 211 11.18 14.48 26.14
C THR A 211 12.58 15.01 26.45
N VAL A 212 12.64 16.25 26.95
CA VAL A 212 13.88 16.86 27.47
C VAL A 212 14.48 15.99 28.58
N GLU A 213 13.64 15.50 29.50
CA GLU A 213 14.07 14.65 30.62
C GLU A 213 14.75 13.36 30.16
N HIS A 214 14.16 12.66 29.18
CA HIS A 214 14.76 11.46 28.62
C HIS A 214 16.14 11.76 28.01
N LEU A 215 16.24 12.81 27.21
CA LEU A 215 17.49 13.20 26.56
C LEU A 215 18.57 13.63 27.58
N GLU A 216 18.20 14.29 28.67
CA GLU A 216 19.14 14.60 29.76
C GLU A 216 19.66 13.35 30.47
N ARG A 217 18.82 12.31 30.64
CA ARG A 217 19.27 11.01 31.16
C ARG A 217 20.27 10.37 30.22
N VAL A 218 19.97 10.34 28.92
CA VAL A 218 20.86 9.82 27.88
C VAL A 218 22.19 10.57 27.91
N SER A 219 22.18 11.91 27.92
CA SER A 219 23.37 12.75 27.96
C SER A 219 24.28 12.47 29.16
N LYS A 220 23.73 12.09 30.31
CA LYS A 220 24.53 11.69 31.49
C LYS A 220 25.27 10.38 31.27
N VAL A 221 24.62 9.39 30.63
CA VAL A 221 25.22 8.07 30.35
C VAL A 221 26.29 8.18 29.27
N ILE A 222 25.95 8.81 28.14
CA ILE A 222 26.87 8.94 26.99
C ILE A 222 27.85 10.12 27.14
N ARG A 223 27.71 10.94 28.19
CA ARG A 223 28.60 12.05 28.58
C ARG A 223 28.73 13.19 27.56
N ARG A 224 27.71 13.38 26.73
CA ARG A 224 27.58 14.47 25.74
C ARG A 224 26.13 14.54 25.27
N ASN A 225 25.75 15.66 24.66
CA ASN A 225 24.42 15.77 24.05
C ASN A 225 24.30 14.80 22.86
N PRO A 226 23.22 13.99 22.76
CA PRO A 226 23.02 13.08 21.64
C PRO A 226 22.67 13.84 20.36
N LEU A 227 23.06 13.26 19.23
CA LEU A 227 22.55 13.59 17.90
C LEU A 227 21.33 12.71 17.63
N VAL A 228 20.14 13.29 17.52
CA VAL A 228 18.92 12.49 17.35
C VAL A 228 18.88 11.92 15.92
N TRP A 229 18.71 10.61 15.80
CA TRP A 229 18.24 9.94 14.58
C TRP A 229 16.74 9.71 14.76
N ASP A 230 15.90 10.46 14.06
CA ASP A 230 14.46 10.43 14.29
C ASP A 230 13.74 9.54 13.26
N ASN A 231 13.11 8.46 13.70
CA ASN A 231 12.36 7.54 12.84
C ASN A 231 10.84 7.80 12.85
N LEU A 232 10.36 8.97 13.32
CA LEU A 232 8.92 9.28 13.38
C LEU A 232 8.20 9.04 12.05
N HIS A 233 8.86 9.29 10.92
CA HIS A 233 8.27 9.13 9.58
C HIS A 233 8.89 7.97 8.79
N ALA A 234 9.73 7.13 9.40
CA ALA A 234 10.30 5.96 8.73
C ALA A 234 9.19 4.90 8.51
N ASN A 235 9.11 4.34 7.31
CA ASN A 235 8.11 3.34 6.93
C ASN A 235 8.70 2.08 6.26
N ASP A 236 10.02 1.89 6.34
CA ASP A 236 10.72 0.73 5.77
C ASP A 236 10.33 -0.60 6.42
N TYR A 237 9.94 -0.58 7.69
CA TYR A 237 9.43 -1.76 8.40
C TYR A 237 8.03 -2.21 7.96
N ASP A 238 7.25 -1.35 7.29
CA ASP A 238 5.94 -1.70 6.73
C ASP A 238 5.61 -0.86 5.49
N PRO A 239 5.84 -1.39 4.27
CA PRO A 239 5.63 -0.65 3.03
C PRO A 239 4.16 -0.34 2.75
N LYS A 240 3.19 -0.93 3.48
CA LYS A 240 1.77 -0.58 3.38
C LYS A 240 1.45 0.75 4.06
N ARG A 241 2.35 1.23 4.92
CA ARG A 241 2.18 2.48 5.67
C ARG A 241 2.98 3.59 5.01
N VAL A 242 2.47 4.80 5.16
CA VAL A 242 3.16 6.05 4.80
C VAL A 242 2.74 7.10 5.81
N TYR A 243 3.63 8.03 6.13
CA TYR A 243 3.41 9.04 7.17
C TYR A 243 3.55 10.43 6.57
N LEU A 244 2.41 11.09 6.45
CA LEU A 244 2.21 12.40 5.83
C LEU A 244 1.82 13.47 6.85
N GLY A 245 1.68 13.10 8.12
CA GLY A 245 1.43 14.01 9.23
C GLY A 245 2.65 14.87 9.59
N PRO A 246 2.47 15.86 10.48
CA PRO A 246 3.52 16.80 10.83
C PRO A 246 4.59 16.19 11.73
N PHE A 247 5.76 16.82 11.77
CA PHE A 247 6.75 16.56 12.80
C PHE A 247 6.15 16.82 14.20
N TYR A 248 6.14 15.80 15.07
CA TYR A 248 5.36 15.85 16.32
C TYR A 248 6.05 15.13 17.47
N GLY A 249 5.70 15.52 18.70
CA GLY A 249 6.18 14.86 19.93
C GLY A 249 7.61 15.23 20.35
N ARG A 250 8.22 16.24 19.71
CA ARG A 250 9.58 16.74 19.98
C ARG A 250 9.50 18.22 20.37
N PRO A 251 9.35 18.57 21.66
CA PRO A 251 9.23 19.98 22.04
C PRO A 251 10.49 20.75 21.62
N VAL A 252 10.35 21.98 21.13
CA VAL A 252 11.49 22.78 20.62
C VAL A 252 12.61 22.91 21.67
N ALA A 253 12.26 22.82 22.95
CA ALA A 253 13.20 22.81 24.06
C ALA A 253 14.28 21.71 23.99
N ILE A 254 14.05 20.59 23.29
CA ILE A 254 15.07 19.52 23.17
C ILE A 254 16.35 20.01 22.48
N ARG A 255 16.28 21.05 21.65
CA ARG A 255 17.44 21.66 20.97
C ARG A 255 18.53 22.12 21.94
N LYS A 256 18.19 22.35 23.21
CA LYS A 256 19.13 22.74 24.28
C LYS A 256 19.91 21.57 24.86
N VAL A 257 19.40 20.34 24.71
CA VAL A 257 19.94 19.11 25.31
C VAL A 257 20.38 18.07 24.27
N THR A 258 20.26 18.40 22.99
CA THR A 258 20.77 17.61 21.85
C THR A 258 21.87 18.39 21.11
N SER A 259 22.71 17.70 20.35
CA SER A 259 23.65 18.34 19.42
C SER A 259 23.02 18.53 18.03
N GLY A 260 21.93 17.81 17.75
CA GLY A 260 21.18 17.92 16.51
C GLY A 260 20.02 16.95 16.42
N LEU A 261 19.33 17.00 15.28
CA LEU A 261 18.28 16.08 14.88
C LEU A 261 18.31 15.84 13.36
N LEU A 262 18.40 14.56 12.98
CA LEU A 262 18.32 14.10 11.60
C LEU A 262 17.10 13.20 11.46
N LEU A 263 16.17 13.58 10.58
CA LEU A 263 14.99 12.78 10.29
C LEU A 263 15.34 11.67 9.30
N ASN A 264 15.00 10.42 9.65
CA ASN A 264 14.89 9.29 8.74
C ASN A 264 13.42 9.19 8.29
N PRO A 265 13.10 9.61 7.05
CA PRO A 265 11.72 9.79 6.64
C PRO A 265 11.20 8.55 5.87
N ASN A 266 10.10 8.68 5.13
CA ASN A 266 9.56 7.58 4.33
C ASN A 266 10.52 7.21 3.19
N CYS A 267 10.48 5.95 2.74
CA CYS A 267 11.31 5.47 1.62
C CYS A 267 11.00 6.22 0.30
N LYS A 268 9.71 6.48 0.04
CA LYS A 268 9.27 7.24 -1.14
C LYS A 268 9.64 8.71 -0.95
N TYR A 269 10.30 9.30 -1.94
CA TYR A 269 10.89 10.63 -1.82
C TYR A 269 9.84 11.74 -1.70
N GLU A 270 8.83 11.72 -2.58
CA GLU A 270 7.80 12.75 -2.70
C GLU A 270 6.80 12.72 -1.53
N THR A 271 6.67 11.59 -0.84
CA THR A 271 5.84 11.48 0.37
C THR A 271 6.47 12.20 1.58
N ASN A 272 7.71 12.66 1.45
CA ASN A 272 8.43 13.37 2.51
C ASN A 272 8.28 14.90 2.47
N PHE A 273 7.42 15.44 1.60
CA PHE A 273 7.19 16.88 1.53
C PHE A 273 6.77 17.46 2.89
N VAL A 274 5.67 16.95 3.46
CA VAL A 274 5.15 17.43 4.76
C VAL A 274 6.11 17.13 5.91
N PRO A 275 6.65 15.91 6.08
CA PRO A 275 7.64 15.62 7.13
C PRO A 275 8.84 16.58 7.13
N ILE A 276 9.43 16.85 5.96
CA ILE A 276 10.62 17.71 5.84
C ILE A 276 10.26 19.18 6.01
N GLN A 277 9.13 19.64 5.46
CA GLN A 277 8.67 21.02 5.62
C GLN A 277 8.41 21.35 7.10
N THR A 278 7.66 20.48 7.79
CA THR A 278 7.28 20.70 9.19
C THR A 278 8.48 20.58 10.14
N LEU A 279 9.49 19.75 9.82
CA LEU A 279 10.80 19.77 10.49
C LEU A 279 11.54 21.10 10.28
N GLY A 280 11.50 21.66 9.06
CA GLY A 280 12.07 22.97 8.76
C GLY A 280 11.46 24.08 9.61
N ASP A 281 10.14 24.09 9.72
CA ASP A 281 9.40 25.04 10.57
C ASP A 281 9.79 24.88 12.05
N TRP A 282 9.89 23.63 12.53
CA TRP A 282 10.37 23.31 13.89
C TRP A 282 11.80 23.81 14.13
N ASN A 283 12.71 23.60 13.18
CA ASN A 283 14.11 24.04 13.26
C ASN A 283 14.23 25.58 13.32
N SER A 284 13.33 26.28 12.63
CA SER A 284 13.27 27.75 12.63
C SER A 284 12.66 28.34 13.92
N SER A 285 12.01 27.52 14.74
CA SER A 285 11.30 27.95 15.95
C SER A 285 12.20 27.99 17.19
N GLU A 286 11.85 28.84 18.17
CA GLU A 286 12.58 28.99 19.44
C GLU A 286 11.83 28.40 20.64
N ILE A 287 10.50 28.34 20.56
CA ILE A 287 9.61 27.84 21.60
C ILE A 287 8.43 27.07 20.99
N ASP A 288 7.75 26.27 21.78
CA ASP A 288 6.50 25.64 21.37
C ASP A 288 5.34 26.65 21.36
N GLY A 289 4.53 26.60 20.31
CA GLY A 289 3.27 27.34 20.18
C GLY A 289 2.06 26.57 20.73
N PHE A 290 2.22 25.26 20.91
CA PHE A 290 1.18 24.32 21.33
C PHE A 290 1.34 23.90 22.80
N THR A 291 0.23 23.88 23.55
CA THR A 291 0.12 23.20 24.86
C THR A 291 -0.89 22.06 24.74
N PRO A 292 -0.60 20.84 25.22
CA PRO A 292 -1.49 19.67 25.09
C PRO A 292 -2.91 19.85 25.66
N GLN A 293 -3.16 20.88 26.46
CA GLN A 293 -4.44 21.17 27.11
C GLN A 293 -5.45 21.94 26.22
N THR A 294 -5.03 22.42 25.05
CA THR A 294 -5.89 23.07 24.06
C THR A 294 -6.20 22.12 22.89
N SER A 295 -6.79 20.97 23.19
CA SER A 295 -7.41 20.06 22.21
C SER A 295 -8.81 20.54 21.82
N GLN A 296 -9.01 21.84 21.66
CA GLN A 296 -10.25 22.39 21.07
C GLN A 296 -10.02 22.61 19.57
N SER A 297 -10.45 21.62 18.79
CA SER A 297 -10.91 21.73 17.39
C SER A 297 -10.10 22.66 16.48
N PHE A 298 -8.91 22.25 16.06
CA PHE A 298 -8.29 22.84 14.88
C PHE A 298 -8.44 21.84 13.72
N SER A 299 -9.49 22.04 12.93
CA SER A 299 -9.73 21.20 11.76
C SER A 299 -9.03 21.77 10.54
N LEU A 300 -8.37 20.92 9.76
CA LEU A 300 -7.82 21.29 8.43
C LEU A 300 -8.91 21.84 7.48
N SER A 301 -10.19 21.68 7.82
CA SER A 301 -11.34 22.20 7.08
C SER A 301 -11.63 23.69 7.29
N ASN A 302 -11.16 24.32 8.39
CA ASN A 302 -11.38 25.73 8.71
C ASN A 302 -10.08 26.41 9.15
N PRO A 303 -9.23 26.87 8.20
CA PRO A 303 -8.08 27.70 8.55
C PRO A 303 -8.59 29.07 9.02
N GLU A 304 -8.48 29.40 10.32
CA GLU A 304 -8.74 30.77 10.75
C GLU A 304 -7.85 31.76 9.96
N PRO A 305 -8.38 32.92 9.55
CA PRO A 305 -7.58 33.92 8.86
C PRO A 305 -6.44 34.39 9.76
N ILE A 306 -5.21 34.16 9.32
CA ILE A 306 -4.00 34.61 10.02
C ILE A 306 -3.89 36.13 9.85
N GLU A 307 -4.63 36.91 10.64
CA GLU A 307 -4.60 38.38 10.59
C GLU A 307 -3.28 38.97 11.12
N ASN A 308 -2.35 38.17 11.67
CA ASN A 308 -1.07 38.65 12.16
C ASN A 308 0.09 37.64 11.97
N ALA A 309 0.35 37.23 10.71
CA ALA A 309 1.48 36.36 10.35
C ALA A 309 2.86 36.90 10.79
N VAL A 310 2.97 38.20 11.07
CA VAL A 310 4.22 38.87 11.46
C VAL A 310 4.58 38.67 12.95
N LYS A 311 3.68 38.13 13.81
CA LYS A 311 3.94 37.93 15.25
C LYS A 311 4.13 36.47 15.70
N LEU A 312 4.01 35.49 14.80
CA LEU A 312 4.11 34.05 15.07
C LEU A 312 5.48 33.42 14.74
N SER A 313 6.46 34.20 14.26
CA SER A 313 7.69 33.69 13.62
C SER A 313 8.66 32.85 14.48
N ASN A 314 8.42 32.70 15.79
CA ASN A 314 9.34 32.00 16.71
C ASN A 314 8.71 30.79 17.43
N ARG A 315 7.47 30.40 17.07
CA ARG A 315 6.70 29.34 17.74
C ARG A 315 6.42 28.17 16.81
N TYR A 316 6.63 26.95 17.29
CA TYR A 316 6.24 25.73 16.57
C TYR A 316 4.85 25.25 16.99
N ASP A 317 3.91 25.19 16.05
CA ASP A 317 2.60 24.55 16.19
C ASP A 317 2.46 23.49 15.07
N PRO A 318 2.39 22.19 15.42
CA PRO A 318 2.30 21.11 14.45
C PRO A 318 1.12 21.24 13.47
N LEU A 319 -0.06 21.69 13.93
CA LEU A 319 -1.25 21.76 13.10
C LEU A 319 -1.23 22.97 12.16
N GLN A 320 -0.70 24.10 12.63
CA GLN A 320 -0.49 25.27 11.76
C GLN A 320 0.57 24.97 10.70
N SER A 321 1.68 24.34 11.09
CA SER A 321 2.76 23.91 10.20
C SER A 321 2.24 22.87 9.19
N LEU A 322 1.42 21.90 9.63
CA LEU A 322 0.74 20.95 8.74
C LEU A 322 -0.13 21.65 7.71
N SER A 323 -0.99 22.57 8.14
CA SER A 323 -1.89 23.29 7.24
C SER A 323 -1.12 24.08 6.18
N ALA A 324 -0.03 24.74 6.57
CA ALA A 324 0.85 25.47 5.65
C ALA A 324 1.59 24.53 4.69
N ALA A 325 2.17 23.43 5.20
CA ALA A 325 2.86 22.43 4.41
C ALA A 325 1.93 21.76 3.39
N ALA A 326 0.69 21.44 3.78
CA ALA A 326 -0.31 20.86 2.88
C ALA A 326 -0.68 21.82 1.74
N LYS A 327 -0.74 23.14 2.00
CA LYS A 327 -1.00 24.14 0.94
C LYS A 327 0.14 24.20 -0.07
N LEU A 328 1.38 24.19 0.42
CA LEU A 328 2.56 24.17 -0.45
C LEU A 328 2.65 22.86 -1.24
N TRP A 329 2.38 21.72 -0.61
CA TRP A 329 2.42 20.43 -1.30
C TRP A 329 1.33 20.32 -2.36
N HIS A 330 0.15 20.86 -2.08
CA HIS A 330 -0.95 20.96 -3.06
C HIS A 330 -0.51 21.69 -4.34
N GLU A 331 0.31 22.74 -4.25
CA GLU A 331 0.86 23.43 -5.42
C GLU A 331 1.77 22.52 -6.27
N GLU A 332 2.52 21.61 -5.65
CA GLU A 332 3.42 20.67 -6.34
C GLU A 332 2.66 19.65 -7.21
N PHE A 333 1.45 19.25 -6.83
CA PHE A 333 0.60 18.39 -7.66
C PHE A 333 0.20 19.09 -8.97
N GLY A 334 0.07 20.41 -8.96
CA GLY A 334 -0.30 21.23 -10.12
C GLY A 334 0.83 21.50 -11.10
N GLN A 335 2.08 21.21 -10.73
CA GLN A 335 3.25 21.42 -11.59
C GLN A 335 3.38 20.26 -12.60
N THR A 336 3.65 20.56 -13.86
CA THR A 336 4.10 19.54 -14.81
C THR A 336 5.48 19.06 -14.40
N SER A 337 5.73 17.75 -14.46
CA SER A 337 7.01 17.12 -14.08
C SER A 337 8.20 18.01 -14.46
N GLY A 338 8.91 18.54 -13.45
CA GLY A 338 10.21 19.17 -13.69
C GLY A 338 11.19 18.16 -14.31
N PRO A 339 12.29 18.60 -14.91
CA PRO A 339 13.24 17.75 -15.66
C PRO A 339 14.03 16.73 -14.80
N SER A 340 13.55 16.36 -13.61
CA SER A 340 14.33 15.64 -12.59
C SER A 340 13.99 14.15 -12.41
N ILE A 341 13.04 13.53 -13.14
CA ILE A 341 12.74 12.09 -12.99
C ILE A 341 12.34 11.48 -14.36
N PRO A 342 12.86 10.29 -14.75
CA PRO A 342 12.71 9.75 -16.10
C PRO A 342 11.26 9.38 -16.46
N PRO A 343 10.95 9.33 -17.77
CA PRO A 343 9.63 8.98 -18.25
C PRO A 343 9.25 7.55 -17.87
N ILE A 344 7.94 7.33 -17.74
CA ILE A 344 7.31 6.00 -17.72
C ILE A 344 7.86 5.21 -18.93
N PRO A 345 8.25 3.93 -18.79
CA PRO A 345 8.59 3.11 -19.95
C PRO A 345 7.39 3.07 -20.89
N ARG A 346 7.51 3.71 -22.05
CA ARG A 346 6.73 3.31 -23.22
C ARG A 346 7.44 2.09 -23.77
N LEU A 347 6.87 0.92 -23.54
CA LEU A 347 7.34 -0.29 -24.18
C LEU A 347 6.87 -0.25 -25.64
N ASP A 348 7.60 0.48 -26.48
CA ASP A 348 7.52 0.23 -27.91
C ASP A 348 8.29 -1.07 -28.18
N THR A 349 7.63 -2.14 -28.62
CA THR A 349 8.00 -2.83 -29.87
C THR A 349 7.16 -4.07 -30.17
N ALA A 350 6.70 -4.12 -31.42
CA ALA A 350 6.10 -5.24 -32.10
C ALA A 350 6.95 -6.53 -32.03
N ILE A 351 6.31 -7.67 -31.74
CA ILE A 351 6.90 -9.00 -31.96
C ILE A 351 5.85 -9.89 -32.67
N ASP A 352 6.31 -10.53 -33.75
CA ASP A 352 5.55 -11.38 -34.67
C ASP A 352 4.91 -12.60 -33.98
N ALA A 353 3.66 -12.87 -34.33
CA ALA A 353 2.75 -13.85 -33.71
C ALA A 353 3.12 -15.34 -33.92
N ASP A 354 4.29 -15.66 -34.49
CA ASP A 354 4.65 -17.03 -34.87
C ASP A 354 5.40 -17.83 -33.77
N ASP A 355 5.93 -17.18 -32.72
CA ASP A 355 6.74 -17.86 -31.69
C ASP A 355 5.92 -18.50 -30.54
N PHE A 356 4.65 -18.12 -30.36
CA PHE A 356 3.80 -18.66 -29.28
C PHE A 356 3.20 -20.05 -29.57
N ALA A 357 3.37 -20.56 -30.79
CA ALA A 357 2.75 -21.81 -31.25
C ALA A 357 3.61 -23.07 -31.00
N LEU A 358 4.90 -22.93 -30.70
CA LEU A 358 5.83 -24.07 -30.65
C LEU A 358 5.95 -24.74 -29.26
N ASP A 359 5.56 -24.06 -28.18
CA ASP A 359 5.78 -24.59 -26.82
C ASP A 359 4.63 -25.47 -26.29
N ARG A 360 3.45 -25.44 -26.95
CA ARG A 360 2.31 -26.30 -26.59
C ARG A 360 2.41 -27.74 -27.09
N GLN A 361 3.37 -28.05 -27.97
CA GLN A 361 3.54 -29.41 -28.52
C GLN A 361 4.55 -30.28 -27.76
N ARG A 362 5.24 -29.76 -26.74
CA ARG A 362 6.24 -30.54 -25.97
C ARG A 362 5.76 -31.10 -24.63
N SER A 363 4.61 -30.64 -24.12
CA SER A 363 4.06 -31.07 -22.83
C SER A 363 2.94 -32.12 -22.93
N ALA A 364 2.56 -32.54 -24.14
CA ALA A 364 1.48 -33.52 -24.38
C ALA A 364 1.97 -34.89 -24.91
N SER A 365 3.23 -35.24 -24.65
CA SER A 365 3.74 -36.58 -24.96
C SER A 365 4.70 -37.04 -23.87
N ASN A 366 4.16 -37.62 -22.80
CA ASN A 366 4.66 -38.86 -22.20
C ASN A 366 3.67 -39.34 -21.12
N ASP A 367 3.43 -40.65 -21.18
CA ASP A 367 2.86 -41.52 -20.14
C ASP A 367 1.33 -41.51 -19.93
N LEU A 368 0.66 -42.10 -20.94
CA LEU A 368 -0.45 -43.01 -20.70
C LEU A 368 0.13 -44.36 -20.24
N ASP A 369 -0.17 -44.79 -19.01
CA ASP A 369 -0.49 -46.17 -18.62
C ASP A 369 -0.47 -46.32 -17.09
N ALA A 370 -1.64 -46.61 -16.48
CA ALA A 370 -1.85 -47.67 -15.48
C ALA A 370 -3.11 -47.42 -14.61
N ASP A 371 -4.09 -48.30 -14.80
CA ASP A 371 -5.07 -48.85 -13.86
C ASP A 371 -5.81 -47.96 -12.84
N CYS A 372 -7.12 -47.88 -13.08
CA CYS A 372 -8.15 -47.62 -12.09
C CYS A 372 -8.33 -48.86 -11.19
N ASN A 373 -8.15 -48.71 -9.87
CA ASN A 373 -8.94 -49.37 -8.80
C ASN A 373 -8.31 -49.08 -7.43
N GLY A 374 -9.00 -48.32 -6.60
CA GLY A 374 -8.63 -48.16 -5.19
C GLY A 374 -9.36 -47.00 -4.53
N ASP A 375 -10.35 -47.34 -3.70
CA ASP A 375 -10.95 -46.43 -2.72
C ASP A 375 -9.83 -45.69 -1.98
N THR A 376 -9.73 -44.38 -2.20
CA THR A 376 -8.91 -43.51 -1.37
C THR A 376 -9.75 -42.29 -1.04
N GLU A 377 -10.29 -42.30 0.18
CA GLU A 377 -10.64 -41.08 0.89
C GLU A 377 -9.46 -40.11 0.74
N ILE A 378 -9.70 -39.03 0.01
CA ILE A 378 -8.76 -37.92 -0.06
C ILE A 378 -8.68 -37.36 1.36
N GLN A 379 -7.62 -37.70 2.08
CA GLN A 379 -7.37 -37.18 3.42
C GLN A 379 -7.22 -35.66 3.30
N LEU A 380 -8.22 -34.94 3.82
CA LEU A 380 -8.31 -33.48 3.86
C LEU A 380 -7.06 -32.82 4.46
N GLU A 381 -6.24 -33.57 5.21
CA GLU A 381 -5.02 -33.10 5.86
C GLU A 381 -3.85 -32.85 4.88
N GLU A 382 -3.77 -33.53 3.73
CA GLU A 382 -2.72 -33.27 2.73
C GLU A 382 -3.03 -32.05 1.84
N ILE A 383 -4.31 -31.71 1.62
CA ILE A 383 -4.71 -30.47 0.93
C ILE A 383 -4.44 -29.25 1.82
N ILE A 384 -4.53 -29.40 3.15
CA ILE A 384 -4.21 -28.33 4.11
C ILE A 384 -2.69 -28.02 4.14
N GLN A 385 -1.83 -28.96 3.73
CA GLN A 385 -0.37 -28.75 3.65
C GLN A 385 0.13 -28.15 2.32
N ALA A 386 -0.72 -28.05 1.30
CA ALA A 386 -0.38 -27.37 0.04
C ALA A 386 -0.56 -25.84 0.09
N VAL A 387 -1.09 -25.30 1.21
CA VAL A 387 -0.97 -23.88 1.54
C VAL A 387 0.44 -23.64 2.07
N VAL A 388 1.40 -23.69 1.16
CA VAL A 388 2.70 -23.05 1.40
C VAL A 388 2.38 -21.57 1.50
N VAL A 389 2.27 -21.08 2.74
CA VAL A 389 2.55 -19.68 3.06
C VAL A 389 3.87 -19.40 2.35
N PRO A 390 3.93 -18.50 1.35
CA PRO A 390 5.23 -18.06 0.89
C PRO A 390 5.90 -17.52 2.14
N GLU A 391 6.96 -18.18 2.59
CA GLU A 391 7.96 -17.50 3.38
C GLU A 391 8.19 -16.18 2.67
N MET A 392 8.15 -15.08 3.42
CA MET A 392 8.64 -13.81 2.93
C MET A 392 10.07 -14.04 2.48
N THR A 393 10.27 -14.36 1.20
CA THR A 393 11.55 -14.17 0.55
C THR A 393 11.80 -12.69 0.67
N GLU A 394 12.71 -12.38 1.57
CA GLU A 394 13.31 -11.08 1.74
C GLU A 394 13.55 -10.48 0.35
N MET A 395 13.04 -9.27 0.13
CA MET A 395 13.54 -8.42 -0.95
C MET A 395 14.98 -8.01 -0.58
N ASN A 396 15.91 -8.96 -0.68
CA ASN A 396 17.33 -8.81 -0.37
C ASN A 396 18.15 -8.85 -1.67
N GLU A 397 17.74 -8.09 -2.68
CA GLU A 397 18.68 -7.73 -3.74
C GLU A 397 19.42 -6.48 -3.28
N ALA A 398 20.60 -6.66 -2.69
CA ALA A 398 21.50 -5.57 -2.36
C ALA A 398 21.79 -4.75 -3.62
N VAL A 399 21.53 -3.43 -3.58
CA VAL A 399 21.59 -2.57 -4.76
C VAL A 399 22.77 -1.60 -4.66
N ASN A 400 23.35 -1.20 -5.79
CA ASN A 400 24.38 -0.17 -5.81
C ASN A 400 23.74 1.17 -6.20
N SER A 401 23.49 2.04 -5.22
CA SER A 401 22.72 3.28 -5.44
C SER A 401 23.42 4.37 -6.28
N LEU A 402 24.63 4.07 -6.77
CA LEU A 402 25.48 4.98 -7.53
C LEU A 402 25.74 4.48 -8.97
N THR A 403 24.91 3.57 -9.50
CA THR A 403 24.97 3.14 -10.91
C THR A 403 23.95 3.90 -11.78
N ALA A 404 24.26 4.06 -13.07
CA ALA A 404 23.39 4.79 -14.01
C ALA A 404 22.08 4.02 -14.33
N ASP A 405 22.15 2.69 -14.37
CA ASP A 405 21.01 1.79 -14.64
C ASP A 405 19.98 1.80 -13.49
N TYR A 406 20.33 2.37 -12.34
CA TYR A 406 19.45 2.54 -11.19
C TYR A 406 18.45 3.72 -11.33
N ALA A 407 18.62 4.55 -12.37
CA ALA A 407 17.71 5.65 -12.67
C ALA A 407 16.33 5.19 -13.16
N GLU A 408 16.13 3.89 -13.44
CA GLU A 408 14.84 3.37 -13.89
C GLU A 408 13.76 3.56 -12.81
N PRO A 409 12.53 3.98 -13.18
CA PRO A 409 11.40 3.90 -12.28
C PRO A 409 11.20 2.45 -11.85
N MET A 410 10.55 2.21 -10.71
CA MET A 410 10.23 0.86 -10.24
C MET A 410 9.81 -0.09 -11.39
N GLU A 411 10.72 -0.93 -11.89
CA GLU A 411 10.33 -2.18 -12.54
C GLU A 411 10.01 -3.16 -11.39
N ILE A 412 8.74 -3.52 -11.22
CA ILE A 412 8.07 -4.61 -11.95
C ILE A 412 8.99 -5.82 -11.93
N ASN A 413 8.64 -6.77 -11.07
CA ASN A 413 9.33 -8.02 -10.90
C ASN A 413 9.30 -8.80 -12.24
N SER A 414 10.27 -8.58 -13.12
CA SER A 414 10.32 -9.17 -14.45
C SER A 414 10.96 -10.55 -14.39
N LYS A 415 10.23 -11.52 -13.87
CA LYS A 415 10.33 -12.94 -14.26
C LYS A 415 8.98 -13.61 -14.09
N GLU A 416 8.06 -13.31 -14.99
CA GLU A 416 7.06 -14.24 -15.55
C GLU A 416 6.25 -13.49 -16.62
N ASP A 417 6.30 -14.00 -17.85
CA ASP A 417 5.73 -13.39 -19.05
C ASP A 417 4.19 -13.38 -19.01
N VAL A 418 3.59 -12.20 -18.86
CA VAL A 418 2.23 -11.90 -19.34
C VAL A 418 2.28 -10.57 -20.08
N VAL A 419 2.30 -10.65 -21.40
CA VAL A 419 2.26 -9.50 -22.31
C VAL A 419 0.82 -9.00 -22.40
N SER A 420 0.56 -7.81 -21.88
CA SER A 420 -0.51 -6.94 -22.37
C SER A 420 -0.12 -5.49 -22.08
N GLU A 421 0.16 -4.73 -23.15
CA GLU A 421 0.37 -3.28 -23.07
C GLU A 421 -0.87 -2.61 -22.46
N PRO A 422 -0.71 -1.57 -21.64
CA PRO A 422 -1.83 -0.69 -21.31
C PRO A 422 -2.24 0.01 -22.61
N VAL A 423 -3.43 -0.34 -23.13
CA VAL A 423 -4.06 0.46 -24.17
C VAL A 423 -4.48 1.77 -23.53
N ILE A 424 -3.61 2.77 -23.60
CA ILE A 424 -4.00 4.17 -23.43
C ILE A 424 -4.80 4.49 -24.70
N GLU A 425 -6.11 4.26 -24.67
CA GLU A 425 -6.99 4.91 -25.64
C GLU A 425 -6.70 6.41 -25.56
N ASP A 426 -6.58 7.07 -26.72
CA ASP A 426 -6.44 8.53 -26.80
C ASP A 426 -7.65 9.18 -26.11
N ILE A 427 -7.56 9.42 -24.81
CA ILE A 427 -8.55 10.13 -24.02
C ILE A 427 -8.59 11.55 -24.60
N GLU A 428 -9.69 11.86 -25.28
CA GLU A 428 -10.04 13.20 -25.72
C GLU A 428 -9.84 14.20 -24.58
N SER A 429 -8.76 14.98 -24.64
CA SER A 429 -8.44 16.15 -23.79
C SER A 429 -9.23 16.22 -22.47
N GLU A 430 -9.05 15.25 -21.58
CA GLU A 430 -9.69 15.28 -20.27
C GLU A 430 -9.18 16.52 -19.54
N GLN A 431 -10.10 17.35 -19.06
CA GLN A 431 -9.77 18.57 -18.33
C GLN A 431 -8.85 18.23 -17.16
N VAL A 432 -7.62 18.76 -17.19
CA VAL A 432 -6.72 18.75 -16.03
C VAL A 432 -7.48 19.39 -14.87
N ILE A 433 -7.95 18.56 -13.95
CA ILE A 433 -8.80 19.01 -12.86
C ILE A 433 -7.93 19.09 -11.61
N PRO A 434 -7.63 20.31 -11.11
CA PRO A 434 -6.66 20.53 -10.03
C PRO A 434 -6.97 19.66 -8.82
N VAL A 435 -5.94 19.18 -8.12
CA VAL A 435 -6.12 18.54 -6.81
C VAL A 435 -6.64 19.60 -5.87
N ASP A 436 -7.83 19.49 -5.28
CA ASP A 436 -8.28 20.50 -4.32
C ASP A 436 -7.56 20.30 -2.96
N TYR A 437 -7.42 21.37 -2.17
CA TYR A 437 -6.78 21.32 -0.84
C TYR A 437 -7.45 20.31 0.11
N ALA A 438 -8.79 20.19 0.04
CA ALA A 438 -9.57 19.29 0.88
C ALA A 438 -9.24 17.80 0.64
N PRO A 439 -9.26 17.27 -0.60
CA PRO A 439 -8.82 15.91 -0.90
C PRO A 439 -7.39 15.58 -0.46
N LEU A 440 -6.43 16.51 -0.61
CA LEU A 440 -5.07 16.28 -0.12
C LEU A 440 -5.02 16.14 1.40
N CYS A 441 -5.79 16.95 2.12
CA CYS A 441 -5.86 16.81 3.57
C CYS A 441 -6.50 15.48 4.00
N THR A 442 -7.41 14.90 3.18
CA THR A 442 -7.98 13.57 3.47
C THR A 442 -6.92 12.50 3.34
N LEU A 443 -6.03 12.60 2.36
CA LEU A 443 -4.86 11.73 2.24
C LEU A 443 -3.98 11.81 3.48
N ILE A 444 -3.66 13.03 3.91
CA ILE A 444 -2.82 13.28 5.09
C ILE A 444 -3.44 12.69 6.34
N ASP A 445 -4.74 12.89 6.56
CA ASP A 445 -5.43 12.39 7.76
C ASP A 445 -5.52 10.85 7.78
N MET A 446 -5.69 10.21 6.62
CA MET A 446 -5.69 8.75 6.49
C MET A 446 -4.28 8.15 6.70
N PHE A 447 -3.23 8.89 6.37
CA PHE A 447 -1.85 8.41 6.46
C PHE A 447 -1.02 9.35 7.33
N TYR A 448 -1.45 9.52 8.58
CA TYR A 448 -0.99 10.60 9.45
C TYR A 448 0.36 10.30 10.13
N LEU A 449 0.37 9.59 11.26
CA LEU A 449 1.57 9.25 12.04
C LEU A 449 1.59 7.76 12.44
N PRO A 450 2.74 7.22 12.91
CA PRO A 450 2.83 5.80 13.26
C PRO A 450 1.92 5.33 14.40
N PHE A 451 1.45 6.26 15.23
CA PHE A 451 0.67 5.96 16.44
C PHE A 451 -0.72 6.60 16.42
N GLU A 452 -1.02 7.45 15.44
CA GLU A 452 -2.17 8.34 15.46
C GLU A 452 -2.72 8.53 14.05
N HIS A 453 -4.05 8.57 13.94
CA HIS A 453 -4.79 8.93 12.74
C HIS A 453 -5.13 10.42 12.76
N GLY A 454 -5.31 11.03 11.59
CA GLY A 454 -5.84 12.39 11.49
C GLY A 454 -7.34 12.44 11.75
N GLU A 455 -7.86 13.66 11.92
CA GLU A 455 -9.23 13.92 12.37
C GLU A 455 -10.30 13.24 11.49
N ARG A 456 -10.17 13.32 10.16
CA ARG A 456 -11.15 12.73 9.24
C ARG A 456 -11.13 11.21 9.21
N ALA A 457 -9.97 10.60 9.46
CA ALA A 457 -9.86 9.16 9.58
C ALA A 457 -10.49 8.67 10.89
N LEU A 458 -10.33 9.42 11.99
CA LEU A 458 -11.05 9.16 13.24
C LEU A 458 -12.56 9.29 13.06
N GLN A 459 -13.02 10.37 12.41
CA GLN A 459 -14.43 10.57 12.10
C GLN A 459 -14.99 9.41 11.24
N PHE A 460 -14.23 8.94 10.25
CA PHE A 460 -14.60 7.76 9.46
C PHE A 460 -14.86 6.51 10.33
N TYR A 461 -13.98 6.24 11.30
CA TYR A 461 -14.15 5.11 12.21
C TYR A 461 -15.32 5.30 13.18
N GLU A 462 -15.46 6.48 13.76
CA GLU A 462 -16.54 6.82 14.70
C GLU A 462 -17.91 6.68 14.04
N GLU A 463 -18.08 7.28 12.87
CA GLU A 463 -19.34 7.24 12.12
C GLU A 463 -19.71 5.81 11.69
N PHE A 464 -18.77 5.04 11.13
CA PHE A 464 -19.08 3.65 10.76
C PHE A 464 -19.42 2.77 11.96
N THR A 465 -18.66 2.90 13.05
CA THR A 465 -18.89 2.12 14.27
C THR A 465 -20.27 2.41 14.84
N TRP A 466 -20.65 3.69 14.90
CA TRP A 466 -21.98 4.10 15.33
C TRP A 466 -23.08 3.52 14.41
N LEU A 467 -22.90 3.58 13.09
CA LEU A 467 -23.84 3.00 12.12
C LEU A 467 -24.01 1.49 12.32
N TYR A 468 -22.91 0.80 12.60
CA TYR A 468 -22.88 -0.64 12.84
C TYR A 468 -23.60 -1.03 14.14
N GLU A 469 -23.28 -0.37 15.25
CA GLU A 469 -23.90 -0.65 16.57
C GLU A 469 -25.41 -0.37 16.58
N ASN A 470 -25.87 0.60 15.78
CA ASN A 470 -27.26 1.03 15.72
C ASN A 470 -28.03 0.47 14.51
N CYS A 471 -27.48 -0.51 13.79
CA CYS A 471 -28.05 -0.98 12.51
C CYS A 471 -29.45 -1.63 12.64
N ALA A 472 -29.79 -2.21 13.80
CA ALA A 472 -31.06 -2.90 14.02
C ALA A 472 -32.30 -2.01 13.81
N VAL A 473 -32.13 -0.69 13.99
CA VAL A 473 -33.16 0.33 13.72
C VAL A 473 -33.60 0.31 12.25
N MET A 474 -32.68 0.04 11.32
CA MET A 474 -32.99 -0.03 9.88
C MET A 474 -33.72 -1.32 9.50
N ALA A 475 -33.59 -2.38 10.31
CA ALA A 475 -34.38 -3.60 10.15
C ALA A 475 -35.82 -3.49 10.70
N GLY A 476 -36.16 -2.37 11.38
CA GLY A 476 -37.50 -2.15 11.95
C GLY A 476 -37.79 -3.02 13.18
N ILE A 477 -36.76 -3.51 13.86
CA ILE A 477 -36.88 -4.44 14.99
C ILE A 477 -36.55 -3.69 16.29
N HIS A 478 -37.28 -3.99 17.38
CA HIS A 478 -37.02 -3.53 18.74
C HIS A 478 -37.29 -2.04 19.07
N VAL A 479 -37.97 -1.27 18.21
CA VAL A 479 -38.39 0.12 18.50
C VAL A 479 -39.90 0.27 18.33
N GLY A 480 -40.58 0.97 19.25
CA GLY A 480 -42.02 1.23 19.13
C GLY A 480 -42.37 2.14 17.95
N ASP A 481 -43.54 1.97 17.34
CA ASP A 481 -43.97 2.62 16.08
C ASP A 481 -43.80 4.15 16.03
N GLY A 482 -43.82 4.85 17.17
CA GLY A 482 -43.66 6.32 17.24
C GLY A 482 -42.21 6.82 17.39
N ASP A 483 -41.28 5.96 17.80
CA ASP A 483 -39.86 6.30 18.00
C ASP A 483 -38.96 5.72 16.90
N LEU A 484 -39.46 4.75 16.13
CA LEU A 484 -38.73 4.12 15.02
C LEU A 484 -38.38 5.14 13.92
N GLU A 485 -39.33 5.98 13.51
CA GLU A 485 -39.10 7.00 12.47
C GLU A 485 -38.00 7.98 12.90
N LYS A 486 -38.00 8.44 14.16
CA LYS A 486 -36.97 9.34 14.69
C LYS A 486 -35.61 8.68 14.74
N ALA A 487 -35.55 7.43 15.18
CA ALA A 487 -34.30 6.68 15.24
C ALA A 487 -33.73 6.42 13.83
N GLN A 488 -34.59 6.12 12.84
CA GLN A 488 -34.17 5.96 11.45
C GLN A 488 -33.69 7.27 10.84
N VAL A 489 -34.34 8.40 11.13
CA VAL A 489 -33.87 9.73 10.69
C VAL A 489 -32.50 10.05 11.26
N GLU A 490 -32.27 9.76 12.54
CA GLU A 490 -30.94 9.97 13.14
C GLU A 490 -29.89 9.04 12.54
N TRP A 491 -30.25 7.77 12.28
CA TRP A 491 -29.35 6.83 11.62
C TRP A 491 -28.96 7.30 10.21
N LEU A 492 -29.93 7.79 9.44
CA LEU A 492 -29.68 8.35 8.11
C LEU A 492 -28.83 9.62 8.16
N ARG A 493 -28.95 10.45 9.22
CA ARG A 493 -28.09 11.63 9.41
C ARG A 493 -26.61 11.23 9.56
N HIS A 494 -26.32 10.23 10.39
CA HIS A 494 -24.97 9.66 10.53
C HIS A 494 -24.50 9.01 9.22
N PHE A 495 -25.40 8.34 8.49
CA PHE A 495 -25.08 7.73 7.21
C PHE A 495 -24.68 8.78 6.17
N ASP A 496 -25.38 9.91 6.11
CA ASP A 496 -25.08 11.01 5.19
C ASP A 496 -23.71 11.64 5.51
N GLU A 497 -23.36 11.77 6.80
CA GLU A 497 -22.03 12.25 7.23
C GLU A 497 -20.93 11.26 6.82
N PHE A 498 -21.12 9.97 7.10
CA PHE A 498 -20.22 8.90 6.67
C PHE A 498 -20.04 8.86 5.14
N GLU A 499 -21.14 9.01 4.40
CA GLU A 499 -21.14 9.07 2.94
C GLU A 499 -20.31 10.25 2.42
N ASN A 500 -20.42 11.43 3.05
CA ASN A 500 -19.61 12.59 2.69
C ASN A 500 -18.11 12.32 2.86
N ILE A 501 -17.71 11.65 3.95
CA ILE A 501 -16.32 11.28 4.20
C ILE A 501 -15.81 10.34 3.10
N VAL A 502 -16.55 9.28 2.78
CA VAL A 502 -16.18 8.33 1.71
C VAL A 502 -16.11 8.99 0.34
N ARG A 503 -17.08 9.86 0.01
CA ARG A 503 -17.08 10.61 -1.25
C ARG A 503 -15.85 11.51 -1.39
N ASN A 504 -15.36 12.09 -0.29
CA ASN A 504 -14.11 12.84 -0.29
C ASN A 504 -12.89 11.95 -0.58
N VAL A 505 -12.87 10.70 -0.12
CA VAL A 505 -11.83 9.72 -0.47
C VAL A 505 -11.87 9.37 -1.96
N PHE A 506 -13.07 9.19 -2.53
CA PHE A 506 -13.22 8.90 -3.97
C PHE A 506 -12.78 10.09 -4.82
N LEU A 507 -13.14 11.31 -4.40
CA LEU A 507 -12.68 12.54 -5.03
C LEU A 507 -11.15 12.68 -4.92
N MET A 508 -10.57 12.40 -3.76
CA MET A 508 -9.11 12.35 -3.56
C MET A 508 -8.44 11.40 -4.54
N PHE A 509 -8.97 10.18 -4.69
CA PHE A 509 -8.43 9.21 -5.63
C PHE A 509 -8.43 9.76 -7.07
N LYS A 510 -9.59 10.20 -7.55
CA LYS A 510 -9.74 10.76 -8.91
C LYS A 510 -8.83 11.97 -9.16
N ARG A 511 -8.66 12.84 -8.17
CA ARG A 511 -7.86 14.06 -8.32
C ARG A 511 -6.36 13.79 -8.31
N ILE A 512 -5.91 12.93 -7.39
CA ILE A 512 -4.49 12.57 -7.32
C ILE A 512 -4.08 11.78 -8.56
N SER A 513 -4.86 10.80 -9.00
CA SER A 513 -4.54 10.01 -10.21
C SER A 513 -4.36 10.90 -11.45
N ASN A 514 -5.18 11.95 -11.55
CA ASN A 514 -5.23 12.85 -12.71
C ASN A 514 -4.29 14.06 -12.57
N ALA A 515 -3.54 14.19 -11.48
CA ALA A 515 -2.66 15.33 -11.28
C ALA A 515 -1.55 15.40 -12.35
N PRO A 516 -1.14 16.61 -12.78
CA PRO A 516 -0.06 16.82 -13.74
C PRO A 516 1.30 16.24 -13.34
N ASN A 517 1.65 16.27 -12.06
CA ASN A 517 2.96 15.82 -11.58
C ASN A 517 3.02 14.29 -11.49
N LYS A 518 3.30 13.62 -12.61
CA LYS A 518 3.29 12.13 -12.67
C LYS A 518 4.35 11.45 -11.81
N ALA A 519 5.47 12.11 -11.54
CA ALA A 519 6.50 11.58 -10.65
C ALA A 519 6.03 11.54 -9.20
N LEU A 520 5.31 12.57 -8.75
CA LEU A 520 4.71 12.58 -7.42
C LEU A 520 3.53 11.59 -7.33
N VAL A 521 2.68 11.54 -8.36
CA VAL A 521 1.55 10.62 -8.40
C VAL A 521 2.01 9.16 -8.33
N SER A 522 3.08 8.77 -9.04
CA SER A 522 3.55 7.39 -9.06
C SER A 522 4.02 6.89 -7.68
N GLU A 523 4.51 7.77 -6.82
CA GLU A 523 4.93 7.42 -5.47
C GLU A 523 3.76 7.36 -4.47
N VAL A 524 2.70 8.13 -4.71
CA VAL A 524 1.54 8.25 -3.80
C VAL A 524 0.40 7.28 -4.17
N ILE A 525 0.24 6.95 -5.46
CA ILE A 525 -0.91 6.19 -5.97
C ILE A 525 -1.16 4.83 -5.30
N PRO A 526 -0.14 4.03 -4.88
CA PRO A 526 -0.41 2.74 -4.23
C PRO A 526 -1.19 2.89 -2.92
N TYR A 527 -0.91 3.96 -2.16
CA TYR A 527 -1.59 4.24 -0.89
C TYR A 527 -3.02 4.75 -1.11
N VAL A 528 -3.19 5.67 -2.07
CA VAL A 528 -4.50 6.24 -2.44
C VAL A 528 -5.42 5.16 -2.98
N TRP A 529 -4.90 4.24 -3.80
CA TRP A 529 -5.65 3.11 -4.36
C TRP A 529 -6.17 2.17 -3.27
N GLU A 530 -5.31 1.79 -2.32
CA GLU A 530 -5.72 0.93 -1.21
C GLU A 530 -6.73 1.62 -0.29
N ALA A 531 -6.54 2.91 0.00
CA ALA A 531 -7.50 3.72 0.75
C ALA A 531 -8.88 3.80 0.05
N HIS A 532 -8.89 4.02 -1.26
CA HIS A 532 -10.11 3.98 -2.07
C HIS A 532 -10.80 2.62 -1.98
N GLY A 533 -10.06 1.53 -2.23
CA GLY A 533 -10.62 0.18 -2.26
C GLY A 533 -11.20 -0.27 -0.91
N ILE A 534 -10.55 0.06 0.22
CA ILE A 534 -11.09 -0.26 1.54
C ILE A 534 -12.31 0.60 1.87
N CYS A 535 -12.30 1.90 1.54
CA CYS A 535 -13.46 2.76 1.75
C CYS A 535 -14.67 2.32 0.91
N ALA A 536 -14.44 1.89 -0.34
CA ALA A 536 -15.50 1.34 -1.18
C ALA A 536 -16.12 0.07 -0.57
N THR A 537 -15.29 -0.78 0.04
CA THR A 537 -15.75 -1.99 0.75
C THR A 537 -16.61 -1.62 1.97
N VAL A 538 -16.11 -0.74 2.84
CA VAL A 538 -16.82 -0.30 4.05
C VAL A 538 -18.13 0.41 3.67
N PHE A 539 -18.13 1.23 2.62
CA PHE A 539 -19.31 1.95 2.15
C PHE A 539 -20.38 1.04 1.57
N ALA A 540 -20.00 0.00 0.82
CA ALA A 540 -20.96 -1.01 0.38
C ALA A 540 -21.62 -1.74 1.55
N ILE A 541 -20.86 -2.03 2.61
CA ILE A 541 -21.38 -2.64 3.83
C ILE A 541 -22.31 -1.66 4.56
N ALA A 542 -21.96 -0.38 4.68
CA ALA A 542 -22.85 0.62 5.25
C ALA A 542 -24.19 0.73 4.49
N LYS A 543 -24.17 0.70 3.16
CA LYS A 543 -25.39 0.65 2.33
C LYS A 543 -26.18 -0.63 2.54
N TRP A 544 -25.50 -1.76 2.76
CA TRP A 544 -26.15 -3.02 3.10
C TRP A 544 -26.86 -2.94 4.46
N LEU A 545 -26.24 -2.33 5.47
CA LEU A 545 -26.86 -2.04 6.77
C LEU A 545 -28.08 -1.11 6.63
N LYS A 546 -27.97 -0.07 5.80
CA LYS A 546 -29.08 0.84 5.47
C LYS A 546 -30.31 0.11 4.92
N ASN A 547 -30.09 -0.99 4.20
CA ASN A 547 -31.16 -1.84 3.66
C ASN A 547 -31.71 -2.88 4.66
N GLY A 548 -31.33 -2.80 5.95
CA GLY A 548 -31.75 -3.74 6.99
C GLY A 548 -31.04 -5.10 6.88
N GLY A 549 -29.82 -5.13 6.35
CA GLY A 549 -29.04 -6.36 6.14
C GLY A 549 -28.73 -7.14 7.42
N LEU A 550 -28.61 -6.44 8.56
CA LEU A 550 -28.40 -7.04 9.87
C LEU A 550 -29.62 -6.77 10.78
N LYS A 551 -30.15 -7.84 11.37
CA LYS A 551 -31.39 -7.82 12.16
C LYS A 551 -31.17 -7.68 13.67
N ASP A 552 -30.02 -8.14 14.14
CA ASP A 552 -29.63 -8.10 15.54
C ASP A 552 -28.64 -6.96 15.76
N SER A 553 -28.72 -6.31 16.93
CA SER A 553 -27.68 -5.36 17.34
C SER A 553 -26.41 -6.15 17.68
N PRO A 554 -25.27 -5.84 17.06
CA PRO A 554 -24.00 -6.46 17.40
C PRO A 554 -23.55 -6.03 18.81
N ASP A 555 -22.71 -6.85 19.44
CA ASP A 555 -22.05 -6.47 20.69
C ASP A 555 -21.13 -5.25 20.47
N GLU A 556 -20.99 -4.41 21.51
CA GLU A 556 -20.11 -3.25 21.53
C GLU A 556 -18.69 -3.66 21.11
N GLN A 557 -18.14 -2.99 20.09
CA GLN A 557 -16.82 -3.34 19.57
C GLN A 557 -15.71 -2.63 20.34
N SER A 558 -14.57 -3.28 20.51
CA SER A 558 -13.39 -2.59 21.01
C SER A 558 -12.88 -1.58 19.97
N HIS A 559 -12.76 -0.31 20.37
CA HIS A 559 -12.18 0.75 19.56
C HIS A 559 -10.65 0.61 19.51
N VAL A 560 -10.15 -0.39 18.77
CA VAL A 560 -8.71 -0.68 18.69
C VAL A 560 -7.92 0.51 18.14
N TRP A 561 -8.54 1.35 17.28
CA TRP A 561 -7.95 2.57 16.73
C TRP A 561 -7.82 3.73 17.74
N SER A 562 -8.42 3.62 18.94
CA SER A 562 -8.32 4.63 20.00
C SER A 562 -7.40 4.18 21.16
N SER A 563 -6.76 3.02 21.04
CA SER A 563 -5.92 2.47 22.10
C SER A 563 -4.51 3.04 22.04
N ASP A 564 -4.05 3.63 23.15
CA ASP A 564 -2.67 4.08 23.31
C ASP A 564 -1.74 2.86 23.49
N PHE A 565 -1.14 2.41 22.38
CA PHE A 565 -0.09 1.39 22.43
C PHE A 565 1.28 2.06 22.56
N ASP A 566 2.02 1.64 23.57
CA ASP A 566 3.40 2.07 23.78
C ASP A 566 4.41 1.22 23.00
N ASP A 567 3.99 0.20 22.24
CA ASP A 567 4.89 -0.73 21.52
C ASP A 567 5.36 -0.21 20.15
N GLU A 568 6.33 -0.90 19.55
CA GLU A 568 6.90 -0.50 18.26
C GLU A 568 5.84 -0.58 17.14
N PRO A 569 5.79 0.37 16.18
CA PRO A 569 4.69 0.45 15.21
C PRO A 569 4.47 -0.81 14.36
N TRP A 570 5.50 -1.60 14.06
CA TRP A 570 5.37 -2.85 13.31
C TRP A 570 4.76 -4.00 14.12
N SER A 571 4.79 -3.91 15.45
CA SER A 571 4.08 -4.86 16.32
C SER A 571 2.58 -4.62 16.32
N LEU A 572 2.17 -3.39 15.99
CA LEU A 572 0.79 -3.03 15.72
C LEU A 572 0.49 -3.48 14.29
N GLN A 573 -0.56 -4.28 14.08
CA GLN A 573 -1.12 -4.48 12.73
C GLN A 573 -1.81 -3.19 12.20
N GLY A 574 -1.38 -2.01 12.67
CA GLY A 574 -2.00 -0.68 12.63
C GLY A 574 -2.01 0.04 11.28
N GLY A 575 -2.53 1.26 11.27
CA GLY A 575 -2.59 2.14 10.11
C GLY A 575 -3.93 2.05 9.40
N PHE A 576 -4.28 3.06 8.60
CA PHE A 576 -5.68 3.25 8.17
C PHE A 576 -6.31 2.04 7.48
N VAL A 577 -5.58 1.39 6.57
CA VAL A 577 -6.09 0.20 5.88
C VAL A 577 -6.23 -0.98 6.85
N GLY A 578 -5.23 -1.22 7.69
CA GLY A 578 -5.23 -2.32 8.67
C GLY A 578 -6.31 -2.15 9.75
N ASP A 579 -6.47 -0.94 10.27
CA ASP A 579 -7.51 -0.57 11.23
C ASP A 579 -8.91 -0.68 10.62
N SER A 580 -9.09 -0.25 9.35
CA SER A 580 -10.35 -0.43 8.62
C SER A 580 -10.70 -1.90 8.41
N ILE A 581 -9.71 -2.76 8.13
CA ILE A 581 -9.91 -4.21 8.00
C ILE A 581 -10.32 -4.82 9.35
N ARG A 582 -9.69 -4.43 10.45
CA ARG A 582 -10.05 -4.89 11.80
C ARG A 582 -11.46 -4.48 12.21
N MET A 583 -11.85 -3.24 11.90
CA MET A 583 -13.19 -2.74 12.14
C MET A 583 -14.26 -3.62 11.46
N LEU A 584 -13.96 -4.17 10.27
CA LEU A 584 -14.87 -5.07 9.58
C LEU A 584 -14.86 -6.51 10.11
N CYS A 585 -13.74 -6.99 10.69
CA CYS A 585 -13.53 -8.42 10.95
C CYS A 585 -12.80 -8.70 12.27
N GLN A 586 -13.47 -9.44 13.17
CA GLN A 586 -12.87 -9.95 14.42
C GLN A 586 -12.27 -11.38 14.28
N GLY A 587 -12.46 -12.05 13.15
CA GLY A 587 -11.96 -13.42 12.90
C GLY A 587 -10.63 -13.46 12.13
N ASN A 588 -9.68 -14.29 12.60
CA ASN A 588 -8.33 -14.40 12.03
C ASN A 588 -8.30 -14.78 10.54
N GLN A 589 -9.23 -15.63 10.08
CA GLN A 589 -9.28 -16.11 8.69
C GLN A 589 -9.67 -15.00 7.70
N VAL A 590 -10.69 -14.21 8.03
CA VAL A 590 -11.16 -13.12 7.15
C VAL A 590 -10.13 -12.00 7.13
N ASN A 591 -9.50 -11.70 8.27
CA ASN A 591 -8.41 -10.73 8.35
C ASN A 591 -7.23 -11.13 7.42
N ALA A 592 -6.85 -12.41 7.38
CA ALA A 592 -5.82 -12.89 6.46
C ALA A 592 -6.23 -12.78 4.98
N PHE A 593 -7.50 -13.10 4.65
CA PHE A 593 -8.02 -12.96 3.29
C PHE A 593 -8.01 -11.50 2.80
N LEU A 594 -8.46 -10.57 3.65
CA LEU A 594 -8.49 -9.13 3.36
C LEU A 594 -7.08 -8.54 3.18
N ASN A 595 -6.07 -9.12 3.86
CA ASN A 595 -4.68 -8.69 3.79
C ASN A 595 -3.85 -9.32 2.66
N ASN A 596 -4.43 -10.26 1.89
CA ASN A 596 -3.71 -10.96 0.83
C ASN A 596 -3.27 -9.97 -0.26
N LYS A 597 -2.02 -10.09 -0.71
CA LYS A 597 -1.44 -9.21 -1.74
C LYS A 597 -2.08 -9.52 -3.11
N LEU A 598 -2.23 -8.50 -3.93
CA LEU A 598 -2.27 -8.68 -5.38
C LEU A 598 -1.11 -7.90 -5.98
N LEU A 599 -0.50 -8.48 -7.01
CA LEU A 599 0.42 -7.78 -7.89
C LEU A 599 -0.34 -6.62 -8.56
N LEU A 600 0.36 -5.48 -8.66
CA LEU A 600 0.05 -4.17 -9.27
C LEU A 600 -1.38 -3.90 -9.78
N PRO A 601 -1.92 -2.68 -9.56
CA PRO A 601 -3.23 -2.32 -10.10
C PRO A 601 -3.21 -2.40 -11.63
N LEU A 602 -3.98 -3.35 -12.18
CA LEU A 602 -4.23 -3.43 -13.61
C LEU A 602 -5.09 -2.24 -14.10
N THR A 603 -5.80 -1.55 -13.19
CA THR A 603 -6.62 -0.36 -13.44
C THR A 603 -6.36 0.76 -12.45
N VAL A 604 -6.40 2.02 -12.91
CA VAL A 604 -6.41 3.24 -12.08
C VAL A 604 -7.80 3.89 -12.10
N THR A 605 -8.81 3.14 -12.53
CA THR A 605 -10.17 3.64 -12.70
C THR A 605 -10.91 3.64 -11.35
N PRO A 606 -11.52 4.77 -10.94
CA PRO A 606 -12.36 4.80 -9.75
C PRO A 606 -13.59 3.90 -9.91
N TYR A 607 -13.98 3.22 -8.83
CA TYR A 607 -15.17 2.36 -8.81
C TYR A 607 -15.91 2.48 -7.48
N GLU A 608 -17.22 2.29 -7.54
CA GLU A 608 -18.08 2.25 -6.37
C GLU A 608 -18.68 0.85 -6.20
N LEU A 609 -18.79 0.41 -4.95
CA LEU A 609 -19.44 -0.85 -4.60
C LEU A 609 -20.80 -0.56 -3.95
N ARG A 610 -21.80 -1.36 -4.28
CA ARG A 610 -23.12 -1.27 -3.66
C ARG A 610 -23.87 -2.60 -3.62
N PRO A 611 -24.84 -2.75 -2.70
CA PRO A 611 -25.80 -3.84 -2.75
C PRO A 611 -26.54 -3.87 -4.09
N PHE A 612 -26.81 -5.08 -4.58
CA PHE A 612 -27.53 -5.31 -5.83
C PHE A 612 -29.01 -4.90 -5.70
N CYS A 613 -29.58 -4.32 -6.76
CA CYS A 613 -31.01 -4.00 -6.86
C CYS A 613 -31.64 -4.66 -8.10
N ARG A 614 -32.97 -4.82 -8.12
CA ARG A 614 -33.67 -5.52 -9.21
C ARG A 614 -33.53 -4.84 -10.58
N ASP A 615 -33.33 -3.52 -10.59
CA ASP A 615 -33.15 -2.79 -11.84
C ASP A 615 -31.80 -3.07 -12.51
N ASP A 616 -30.81 -3.58 -11.76
CA ASP A 616 -29.48 -3.95 -12.27
C ASP A 616 -29.54 -5.12 -13.27
N ILE A 617 -30.58 -5.97 -13.22
CA ILE A 617 -30.79 -7.05 -14.20
C ILE A 617 -30.86 -6.47 -15.62
N LYS A 618 -31.61 -5.38 -15.78
CA LYS A 618 -31.78 -4.73 -17.09
C LYS A 618 -30.46 -4.17 -17.57
N PHE A 619 -29.74 -3.50 -16.67
CA PHE A 619 -28.45 -2.86 -16.91
C PHE A 619 -27.36 -3.85 -17.32
N LEU A 620 -27.25 -4.98 -16.61
CA LEU A 620 -26.34 -6.07 -16.98
C LEU A 620 -26.76 -6.77 -18.29
N GLY A 621 -28.07 -6.85 -18.56
CA GLY A 621 -28.59 -7.31 -19.84
C GLY A 621 -28.12 -6.46 -21.02
N GLU A 622 -27.91 -5.15 -20.84
CA GLU A 622 -27.41 -4.27 -21.89
C GLU A 622 -25.93 -4.50 -22.25
N LEU A 623 -25.09 -4.91 -21.28
CA LEU A 623 -23.68 -5.30 -21.51
C LEU A 623 -23.54 -6.52 -22.44
N SER A 624 -24.57 -7.37 -22.51
CA SER A 624 -24.59 -8.53 -23.41
C SER A 624 -24.88 -8.18 -24.88
N ARG A 625 -25.22 -6.91 -25.19
CA ARG A 625 -25.48 -6.45 -26.55
C ARG A 625 -24.16 -6.19 -27.27
N SER A 626 -23.68 -7.15 -28.07
CA SER A 626 -22.59 -6.86 -29.00
C SER A 626 -23.07 -5.92 -30.11
N SER A 627 -22.29 -4.87 -30.37
CA SER A 627 -22.55 -3.80 -31.36
C SER A 627 -22.62 -4.29 -32.82
N GLU A 628 -22.39 -5.59 -33.07
CA GLU A 628 -22.17 -6.15 -34.41
C GLU A 628 -23.38 -6.91 -35.00
N VAL A 629 -24.52 -6.99 -34.31
CA VAL A 629 -25.68 -7.79 -34.78
C VAL A 629 -26.85 -6.89 -35.20
N SER A 630 -27.27 -6.98 -36.46
CA SER A 630 -28.33 -6.15 -37.05
C SER A 630 -29.76 -6.63 -36.82
N ASN A 631 -29.96 -7.78 -36.16
CA ASN A 631 -31.28 -8.40 -35.94
C ASN A 631 -31.69 -8.39 -34.45
N THR A 632 -32.77 -7.66 -34.15
CA THR A 632 -33.32 -7.44 -32.80
C THR A 632 -33.86 -8.69 -32.10
N GLU A 633 -34.39 -9.69 -32.83
CA GLU A 633 -34.96 -10.89 -32.20
C GLU A 633 -33.88 -11.86 -31.70
N LEU A 634 -32.78 -12.00 -32.45
CA LEU A 634 -31.65 -12.85 -32.05
C LEU A 634 -30.82 -12.24 -30.92
N GLN A 635 -30.71 -10.90 -30.88
CA GLN A 635 -30.15 -10.20 -29.72
C GLN A 635 -30.97 -10.50 -28.46
N SER A 636 -32.30 -10.49 -28.56
CA SER A 636 -33.17 -10.79 -27.41
C SER A 636 -33.02 -12.24 -26.90
N LEU A 637 -32.79 -13.21 -27.80
CA LEU A 637 -32.59 -14.61 -27.41
C LEU A 637 -31.22 -14.84 -26.77
N ARG A 638 -30.15 -14.29 -27.34
CA ARG A 638 -28.80 -14.35 -26.73
C ARG A 638 -28.79 -13.69 -25.36
N GLN A 639 -29.45 -12.55 -25.25
CA GLN A 639 -29.66 -11.85 -23.99
C GLN A 639 -30.39 -12.76 -22.99
N SER A 640 -31.52 -13.37 -23.36
CA SER A 640 -32.26 -14.29 -22.46
C SER A 640 -31.42 -15.50 -22.03
N LEU A 641 -30.56 -16.05 -22.89
CA LEU A 641 -29.69 -17.18 -22.55
C LEU A 641 -28.58 -16.76 -21.55
N ILE A 642 -28.00 -15.59 -21.75
CA ILE A 642 -26.98 -15.03 -20.86
C ILE A 642 -27.61 -14.69 -19.50
N GLU A 643 -28.76 -14.03 -19.51
CA GLU A 643 -29.52 -13.69 -18.30
C GLU A 643 -29.91 -14.96 -17.53
N ASP A 644 -30.45 -15.99 -18.20
CA ASP A 644 -30.88 -17.23 -17.55
C ASP A 644 -29.71 -18.05 -16.98
N ARG A 645 -28.58 -18.08 -17.70
CA ARG A 645 -27.39 -18.87 -17.32
C ARG A 645 -26.56 -18.19 -16.24
N TYR A 646 -26.46 -16.87 -16.27
CA TYR A 646 -25.48 -16.14 -15.48
C TYR A 646 -26.09 -15.20 -14.44
N MET A 647 -27.37 -14.80 -14.58
CA MET A 647 -27.97 -13.76 -13.73
C MET A 647 -29.17 -14.29 -12.93
N HIS A 648 -30.22 -14.79 -13.60
CA HIS A 648 -31.51 -15.12 -12.97
C HIS A 648 -31.42 -16.12 -11.82
N LEU A 649 -30.63 -17.20 -11.97
CA LEU A 649 -30.45 -18.21 -10.92
C LEU A 649 -30.03 -17.59 -9.57
N TYR A 650 -29.10 -16.64 -9.61
CA TYR A 650 -28.49 -16.06 -8.40
C TYR A 650 -29.32 -14.91 -7.84
N ILE A 651 -30.28 -14.42 -8.60
CA ILE A 651 -31.09 -13.25 -8.33
C ILE A 651 -32.43 -13.67 -7.70
N GLU A 652 -33.05 -14.75 -8.21
CA GLU A 652 -34.38 -15.18 -7.75
C GLU A 652 -34.42 -15.65 -6.30
N LEU A 653 -33.29 -16.14 -5.77
CA LEU A 653 -33.18 -16.78 -4.46
C LEU A 653 -32.74 -15.83 -3.32
N GLN A 654 -33.15 -14.57 -3.33
CA GLN A 654 -32.76 -13.47 -2.41
C GLN A 654 -31.40 -12.81 -2.69
N PHE A 655 -31.34 -11.49 -2.48
CA PHE A 655 -30.21 -10.60 -2.82
C PHE A 655 -29.39 -10.15 -1.61
N GLU A 656 -29.63 -10.72 -0.43
CA GLU A 656 -29.12 -10.19 0.84
C GLU A 656 -27.58 -10.08 0.87
N HIS A 657 -26.85 -10.93 0.17
CA HIS A 657 -25.37 -10.88 0.09
C HIS A 657 -24.88 -10.76 -1.36
N THR A 658 -25.61 -10.03 -2.20
CA THR A 658 -25.22 -9.78 -3.59
C THR A 658 -24.77 -8.33 -3.76
N PHE A 659 -23.60 -8.14 -4.35
CA PHE A 659 -22.99 -6.82 -4.56
C PHE A 659 -22.58 -6.63 -6.01
N LEU A 660 -22.57 -5.37 -6.43
CA LEU A 660 -22.18 -4.91 -7.76
C LEU A 660 -21.08 -3.85 -7.63
N ALA A 661 -20.10 -3.89 -8.54
CA ALA A 661 -19.15 -2.82 -8.79
C ALA A 661 -19.58 -2.04 -10.04
N GLU A 662 -19.57 -0.72 -9.94
CA GLU A 662 -19.85 0.18 -11.05
C GLU A 662 -18.76 1.26 -11.16
N GLU A 663 -18.43 1.60 -12.40
CA GLU A 663 -17.64 2.76 -12.79
C GLU A 663 -18.57 3.97 -12.96
N GLY A 664 -18.07 5.18 -12.71
CA GLY A 664 -18.82 6.42 -12.92
C GLY A 664 -19.61 6.88 -11.70
N PHE A 665 -19.53 8.19 -11.40
CA PHE A 665 -20.17 8.78 -10.23
C PHE A 665 -21.52 9.45 -10.54
N THR A 666 -21.77 9.77 -11.81
CA THR A 666 -23.03 10.35 -12.26
C THR A 666 -23.93 9.28 -12.86
N PRO A 667 -25.27 9.37 -12.72
CA PRO A 667 -26.19 8.36 -13.27
C PRO A 667 -26.04 8.11 -14.78
N GLU A 668 -25.51 9.09 -15.52
CA GLU A 668 -25.33 9.04 -16.99
C GLU A 668 -24.01 8.35 -17.39
N GLU A 669 -23.01 8.31 -16.51
CA GLU A 669 -21.69 7.69 -16.72
C GLU A 669 -21.59 6.29 -16.09
N LYS A 670 -22.63 5.84 -15.36
CA LYS A 670 -22.59 4.58 -14.63
C LYS A 670 -22.45 3.40 -15.59
N LYS A 671 -21.40 2.61 -15.42
CA LYS A 671 -21.14 1.36 -16.16
C LYS A 671 -20.88 0.22 -15.17
N ALA A 672 -21.59 -0.91 -15.29
CA ALA A 672 -21.32 -2.07 -14.47
C ALA A 672 -19.97 -2.68 -14.87
N ILE A 673 -19.15 -2.96 -13.86
CA ILE A 673 -17.86 -3.64 -14.01
C ILE A 673 -18.09 -5.13 -13.77
N CYS A 674 -18.48 -5.50 -12.55
CA CYS A 674 -18.64 -6.89 -12.16
C CYS A 674 -19.61 -7.04 -10.98
N PHE A 675 -20.16 -8.24 -10.76
CA PHE A 675 -21.03 -8.55 -9.62
C PHE A 675 -20.67 -9.90 -9.03
N ALA A 676 -21.04 -10.13 -7.76
CA ALA A 676 -21.02 -11.46 -7.17
C ALA A 676 -22.16 -11.67 -6.19
N ALA A 677 -22.54 -12.93 -6.01
CA ALA A 677 -23.67 -13.34 -5.19
C ALA A 677 -23.26 -14.34 -4.10
N GLY A 678 -23.49 -13.98 -2.84
CA GLY A 678 -23.41 -14.87 -1.70
C GLY A 678 -24.77 -15.43 -1.30
N LYS A 679 -24.83 -16.69 -0.89
CA LYS A 679 -26.03 -17.37 -0.39
C LYS A 679 -25.80 -17.87 1.02
N GLN A 680 -26.70 -17.50 1.94
CA GLN A 680 -26.63 -17.93 3.34
C GLN A 680 -26.74 -19.45 3.51
N SER A 681 -27.51 -20.12 2.64
CA SER A 681 -27.69 -21.58 2.67
C SER A 681 -27.38 -22.16 1.29
N GLY A 682 -26.25 -22.84 1.17
CA GLY A 682 -25.88 -23.59 -0.03
C GLY A 682 -26.88 -24.70 -0.33
N GLN A 683 -27.38 -25.42 0.69
CA GLN A 683 -28.39 -26.46 0.49
C GLN A 683 -29.65 -25.92 -0.21
N LYS A 684 -30.27 -24.86 0.35
CA LYS A 684 -31.45 -24.25 -0.27
C LYS A 684 -31.16 -23.72 -1.67
N PHE A 685 -29.93 -23.26 -1.91
CA PHE A 685 -29.50 -22.81 -3.23
C PHE A 685 -29.45 -23.98 -4.21
N PHE A 686 -28.80 -25.10 -3.89
CA PHE A 686 -28.72 -26.25 -4.78
C PHE A 686 -30.08 -26.94 -4.99
N ASP A 687 -30.94 -26.99 -3.97
CA ASP A 687 -32.31 -27.48 -4.12
C ASP A 687 -33.07 -26.66 -5.18
N PHE A 688 -32.90 -25.34 -5.18
CA PHE A 688 -33.49 -24.45 -6.19
C PHE A 688 -32.82 -24.58 -7.56
N VAL A 689 -31.49 -24.79 -7.61
CA VAL A 689 -30.77 -25.00 -8.88
C VAL A 689 -31.37 -26.20 -9.64
N GLU A 690 -31.71 -27.29 -8.94
CA GLU A 690 -32.32 -28.47 -9.56
C GLU A 690 -33.69 -28.16 -10.17
N GLU A 691 -34.54 -27.42 -9.44
CA GLU A 691 -35.83 -26.95 -9.93
C GLU A 691 -35.67 -25.99 -11.12
N TYR A 692 -34.77 -25.03 -11.00
CA TYR A 692 -34.48 -24.01 -12.01
C TYR A 692 -33.95 -24.61 -13.32
N VAL A 693 -33.00 -25.55 -13.23
CA VAL A 693 -32.50 -26.33 -14.39
C VAL A 693 -33.64 -27.07 -15.10
N THR A 694 -34.59 -27.62 -14.35
CA THR A 694 -35.77 -28.29 -14.91
C THR A 694 -36.68 -27.30 -15.66
N ASN A 695 -36.89 -26.10 -15.11
CA ASN A 695 -37.68 -25.04 -15.72
C ASN A 695 -37.02 -24.47 -16.99
N LEU A 696 -35.68 -24.28 -16.99
CA LEU A 696 -34.93 -23.83 -18.16
C LEU A 696 -35.05 -24.82 -19.33
N LYS A 697 -34.96 -26.12 -19.05
CA LYS A 697 -35.19 -27.15 -20.08
C LYS A 697 -36.56 -27.00 -20.73
N GLN A 698 -37.60 -26.69 -19.95
CA GLN A 698 -38.94 -26.47 -20.49
C GLN A 698 -39.04 -25.15 -21.29
N LYS A 699 -38.44 -24.06 -20.78
CA LYS A 699 -38.39 -22.74 -21.45
C LYS A 699 -37.77 -22.84 -22.85
N TYR A 700 -36.66 -23.58 -22.97
CA TYR A 700 -35.93 -23.74 -24.23
C TYR A 700 -36.31 -24.98 -25.06
N ALA A 701 -37.23 -25.83 -24.57
CA ALA A 701 -37.76 -26.96 -25.34
C ALA A 701 -38.73 -26.53 -26.46
N GLY A 702 -39.33 -25.34 -26.36
CA GLY A 702 -40.40 -24.87 -27.26
C GLY A 702 -40.05 -23.75 -28.24
N MET A 703 -38.81 -23.25 -28.27
CA MET A 703 -38.39 -22.16 -29.15
C MET A 703 -38.10 -22.67 -30.57
N GLY A 704 -39.14 -22.82 -31.38
CA GLY A 704 -39.03 -23.14 -32.81
C GLY A 704 -38.57 -21.94 -33.64
N LEU A 705 -37.26 -21.67 -33.69
CA LEU A 705 -36.69 -20.72 -34.64
C LEU A 705 -36.86 -21.24 -36.08
N GLN A 706 -37.43 -20.43 -36.97
CA GLN A 706 -37.60 -20.80 -38.38
C GLN A 706 -36.23 -20.74 -39.11
N GLU A 707 -36.09 -21.61 -40.11
CA GLU A 707 -34.85 -21.89 -40.85
C GLU A 707 -34.23 -20.65 -41.55
N GLU A 708 -35.03 -19.60 -41.74
CA GLU A 708 -34.66 -18.39 -42.49
C GLU A 708 -33.94 -17.35 -41.63
N ASP A 709 -34.17 -17.33 -40.31
CA ASP A 709 -33.60 -16.35 -39.38
C ASP A 709 -32.14 -16.65 -39.02
N VAL A 710 -31.79 -17.94 -38.91
CA VAL A 710 -30.42 -18.42 -38.64
C VAL A 710 -29.54 -18.39 -39.90
N ARG A 711 -30.14 -18.54 -41.09
CA ARG A 711 -29.44 -18.58 -42.40
C ARG A 711 -28.63 -17.31 -42.69
N ASN A 712 -29.11 -16.15 -42.23
CA ASN A 712 -28.45 -14.87 -42.46
C ASN A 712 -27.30 -14.55 -41.46
N HIS A 713 -27.07 -15.37 -40.42
CA HIS A 713 -26.39 -14.93 -39.19
C HIS A 713 -25.31 -15.89 -38.63
N LEU A 714 -24.48 -16.49 -39.49
CA LEU A 714 -23.18 -17.05 -39.06
C LEU A 714 -22.17 -15.90 -38.93
N SER A 715 -21.37 -15.85 -37.85
CA SER A 715 -20.28 -14.85 -37.72
C SER A 715 -19.29 -14.98 -38.88
N PHE A 716 -18.57 -13.90 -39.24
CA PHE A 716 -17.57 -13.96 -40.32
C PHE A 716 -16.52 -15.05 -40.06
N LEU A 717 -16.17 -15.28 -38.78
CA LEU A 717 -15.25 -16.34 -38.37
C LEU A 717 -15.86 -17.74 -38.58
N THR A 718 -17.12 -17.95 -38.19
CA THR A 718 -17.81 -19.24 -38.41
C THR A 718 -18.03 -19.51 -39.90
N ARG A 719 -18.34 -18.48 -40.70
CA ARG A 719 -18.41 -18.61 -42.18
C ARG A 719 -17.05 -18.95 -42.76
N SER A 720 -15.97 -18.26 -42.36
CA SER A 720 -14.63 -18.49 -42.95
C SER A 720 -14.03 -19.84 -42.58
N VAL A 721 -14.28 -20.33 -41.36
CA VAL A 721 -13.88 -21.67 -40.90
C VAL A 721 -14.68 -22.74 -41.66
N LEU A 722 -16.01 -22.60 -41.75
CA LEU A 722 -16.85 -23.55 -42.49
C LEU A 722 -16.55 -23.56 -44.00
N GLN A 723 -16.18 -22.42 -44.59
CA GLN A 723 -15.81 -22.30 -46.00
C GLN A 723 -14.41 -22.87 -46.30
N LYS A 724 -13.50 -22.87 -45.31
CA LYS A 724 -12.20 -23.58 -45.37
C LYS A 724 -12.33 -25.09 -45.25
N PHE A 725 -13.27 -25.58 -44.43
CA PHE A 725 -13.47 -27.01 -44.19
C PHE A 725 -14.38 -27.69 -45.22
N TYR A 726 -15.32 -26.97 -45.84
CA TYR A 726 -16.26 -27.52 -46.81
C TYR A 726 -16.19 -26.76 -48.14
N SER A 727 -15.44 -27.31 -49.10
CA SER A 727 -15.31 -26.78 -50.45
C SER A 727 -16.64 -26.85 -51.21
N ASN A 728 -17.22 -25.68 -51.47
CA ASN A 728 -18.29 -25.42 -52.44
C ASN A 728 -19.55 -26.30 -52.37
N LYS A 729 -20.36 -26.11 -51.32
CA LYS A 729 -21.83 -26.00 -51.33
C LYS A 729 -22.32 -26.16 -49.88
N ILE A 730 -22.66 -25.05 -49.24
CA ILE A 730 -23.34 -25.09 -47.94
C ILE A 730 -24.79 -24.66 -48.18
N GLU A 731 -25.65 -25.63 -48.46
CA GLU A 731 -27.03 -25.54 -47.96
C GLU A 731 -26.90 -25.73 -46.45
N ILE A 732 -27.11 -24.65 -45.68
CA ILE A 732 -27.15 -24.72 -44.21
C ILE A 732 -28.39 -25.54 -43.88
N SER A 733 -28.21 -26.84 -43.67
CA SER A 733 -29.30 -27.77 -43.42
C SER A 733 -29.93 -27.51 -42.05
N THR A 734 -31.21 -27.86 -41.92
CA THR A 734 -31.99 -27.92 -40.66
C THR A 734 -31.22 -28.61 -39.52
N GLU A 735 -30.25 -29.47 -39.84
CA GLU A 735 -29.41 -30.19 -38.88
C GLU A 735 -28.47 -29.27 -38.10
N LEU A 736 -27.93 -28.18 -38.67
CA LEU A 736 -27.00 -27.29 -37.97
C LEU A 736 -27.72 -26.43 -36.90
N VAL A 737 -28.96 -26.00 -37.22
CA VAL A 737 -29.85 -25.26 -36.31
C VAL A 737 -30.32 -26.17 -35.17
N ASN A 738 -30.77 -27.38 -35.51
CA ASN A 738 -31.14 -28.39 -34.53
C ASN A 738 -29.94 -28.83 -33.69
N PHE A 739 -28.71 -28.82 -34.24
CA PHE A 739 -27.48 -29.10 -33.50
C PHE A 739 -27.21 -28.02 -32.45
N GLN A 740 -27.27 -26.73 -32.77
CA GLN A 740 -27.08 -25.66 -31.77
C GLN A 740 -28.14 -25.68 -30.65
N ILE A 741 -29.41 -25.89 -31.01
CA ILE A 741 -30.50 -26.01 -30.02
C ILE A 741 -30.29 -27.23 -29.12
N LYS A 742 -29.91 -28.37 -29.71
CA LYS A 742 -29.60 -29.60 -28.97
C LYS A 742 -28.37 -29.44 -28.07
N THR A 743 -27.32 -28.77 -28.54
CA THR A 743 -26.13 -28.45 -27.75
C THR A 743 -26.49 -27.62 -26.52
N ILE A 744 -27.32 -26.57 -26.65
CA ILE A 744 -27.78 -25.78 -25.51
C ILE A 744 -28.56 -26.65 -24.51
N GLN A 745 -29.48 -27.48 -25.01
CA GLN A 745 -30.29 -28.39 -24.16
C GLN A 745 -29.44 -29.44 -23.43
N ASP A 746 -28.38 -29.96 -24.09
CA ASP A 746 -27.45 -30.92 -23.51
C ASP A 746 -26.50 -30.25 -22.49
N GLU A 747 -26.11 -28.99 -22.71
CA GLU A 747 -25.22 -28.22 -21.83
C GLU A 747 -25.87 -27.70 -20.55
N ILE A 748 -27.19 -27.44 -20.51
CA ILE A 748 -27.88 -26.88 -19.32
C ILE A 748 -27.60 -27.68 -18.04
N ASN A 749 -27.42 -29.00 -18.13
CA ASN A 749 -27.08 -29.86 -16.99
C ASN A 749 -25.70 -29.57 -16.38
N ASN A 750 -24.80 -29.02 -17.19
CA ASN A 750 -23.40 -28.78 -16.85
C ASN A 750 -23.13 -27.28 -16.58
N TRP A 751 -24.14 -26.42 -16.71
CA TRP A 751 -24.01 -24.98 -16.48
C TRP A 751 -23.72 -24.60 -15.02
N TYR A 752 -24.03 -25.48 -14.08
CA TYR A 752 -23.89 -25.24 -12.65
C TYR A 752 -23.10 -26.38 -11.99
N PRO A 753 -22.10 -26.06 -11.16
CA PRO A 753 -21.28 -27.07 -10.49
C PRO A 753 -22.12 -27.88 -9.50
N ARG A 754 -21.77 -29.15 -9.29
CA ARG A 754 -22.28 -29.95 -8.17
C ARG A 754 -21.29 -29.87 -7.01
N VAL A 755 -21.77 -29.48 -5.84
CA VAL A 755 -20.98 -29.45 -4.60
C VAL A 755 -21.42 -30.63 -3.73
N SER A 756 -20.47 -31.32 -3.11
CA SER A 756 -20.76 -32.45 -2.21
C SER A 756 -21.47 -31.97 -0.94
N ASP A 757 -22.46 -32.74 -0.47
CA ASP A 757 -23.17 -32.51 0.80
C ASP A 757 -22.20 -32.39 1.98
N SER A 758 -21.07 -33.12 1.96
CA SER A 758 -20.04 -33.05 2.99
C SER A 758 -19.39 -31.67 3.12
N ILE A 759 -19.32 -30.90 2.03
CA ILE A 759 -18.80 -29.52 2.04
C ILE A 759 -19.87 -28.59 2.64
N LEU A 760 -21.13 -28.75 2.22
CA LEU A 760 -22.24 -27.91 2.69
C LEU A 760 -22.59 -28.10 4.17
N ILE A 761 -22.30 -29.27 4.74
CA ILE A 761 -22.42 -29.54 6.17
C ILE A 761 -21.41 -28.72 6.98
N ASN A 762 -20.16 -28.61 6.49
CA ASN A 762 -19.09 -27.87 7.17
C ASN A 762 -19.15 -26.35 6.87
N TYR A 763 -19.65 -25.98 5.69
CA TYR A 763 -19.74 -24.61 5.22
C TYR A 763 -21.15 -24.33 4.69
N PRO A 764 -22.08 -23.90 5.56
CA PRO A 764 -23.48 -23.80 5.22
C PRO A 764 -23.78 -22.69 4.20
N SER A 765 -22.93 -21.67 4.08
CA SER A 765 -23.08 -20.61 3.08
C SER A 765 -22.23 -20.88 1.84
N TYR A 766 -22.77 -20.55 0.66
CA TYR A 766 -22.14 -20.75 -0.64
C TYR A 766 -21.98 -19.42 -1.36
N VAL A 767 -20.75 -19.12 -1.82
CA VAL A 767 -20.45 -17.95 -2.65
C VAL A 767 -20.07 -18.44 -4.04
N ASP A 768 -20.81 -17.97 -5.04
CA ASP A 768 -20.54 -18.26 -6.45
C ASP A 768 -20.13 -16.96 -7.16
N LEU A 769 -19.15 -17.09 -8.06
CA LEU A 769 -18.47 -15.98 -8.69
C LEU A 769 -18.50 -16.16 -10.19
N ARG A 770 -19.04 -15.17 -10.87
CA ARG A 770 -19.18 -15.17 -12.32
C ARG A 770 -18.84 -13.75 -12.83
N PHE A 771 -17.78 -13.61 -13.62
CA PHE A 771 -17.22 -12.33 -14.09
C PHE A 771 -16.83 -12.33 -15.58
N SER A 772 -16.89 -11.18 -16.26
CA SER A 772 -16.35 -11.00 -17.61
C SER A 772 -14.82 -11.10 -17.57
N MET A 773 -14.18 -11.82 -18.49
CA MET A 773 -12.71 -11.99 -18.50
C MET A 773 -11.98 -10.75 -19.06
N ASP A 774 -12.07 -9.63 -18.35
CA ASP A 774 -11.11 -8.55 -18.51
C ASP A 774 -10.20 -8.48 -17.28
N ALA A 775 -8.88 -8.52 -17.49
CA ALA A 775 -7.89 -8.47 -16.42
C ALA A 775 -8.08 -7.23 -15.51
N TYR A 776 -8.66 -6.17 -16.09
CA TYR A 776 -9.04 -4.92 -15.47
C TYR A 776 -10.07 -5.05 -14.32
N ASP A 777 -10.87 -6.11 -14.29
CA ASP A 777 -11.98 -6.29 -13.33
C ASP A 777 -11.59 -7.03 -12.04
N SER A 778 -10.36 -7.55 -11.98
CA SER A 778 -9.88 -8.43 -10.91
C SER A 778 -9.91 -7.77 -9.52
N MET A 779 -9.59 -6.49 -9.43
CA MET A 779 -9.53 -5.78 -8.14
C MET A 779 -10.90 -5.38 -7.60
N PRO A 780 -11.81 -4.75 -8.38
CA PRO A 780 -13.19 -4.55 -7.97
C PRO A 780 -13.87 -5.87 -7.55
N MET A 781 -13.63 -6.96 -8.29
CA MET A 781 -14.14 -8.29 -7.97
C MET A 781 -13.64 -8.79 -6.61
N LYS A 782 -12.34 -8.63 -6.32
CA LYS A 782 -11.79 -8.95 -5.00
C LYS A 782 -12.47 -8.15 -3.87
N ARG A 783 -12.73 -6.85 -4.07
CA ARG A 783 -13.39 -6.04 -3.05
C ARG A 783 -14.89 -6.41 -2.88
N ILE A 784 -15.57 -6.82 -3.94
CA ILE A 784 -16.91 -7.43 -3.83
C ILE A 784 -16.85 -8.69 -2.96
N LEU A 785 -15.87 -9.55 -3.18
CA LEU A 785 -15.67 -10.75 -2.36
C LEU A 785 -15.42 -10.44 -0.90
N HIS A 786 -14.68 -9.37 -0.62
CA HIS A 786 -14.50 -8.86 0.73
C HIS A 786 -15.86 -8.47 1.34
N CYS A 787 -16.72 -7.74 0.61
CA CYS A 787 -18.06 -7.37 1.09
C CYS A 787 -18.93 -8.59 1.43
N ILE A 788 -18.95 -9.60 0.55
CA ILE A 788 -19.72 -10.83 0.77
C ILE A 788 -19.20 -11.59 1.99
N SER A 789 -17.89 -11.75 2.08
CA SER A 789 -17.22 -12.42 3.20
C SER A 789 -17.54 -11.75 4.54
N VAL A 790 -17.45 -10.42 4.60
CA VAL A 790 -17.75 -9.64 5.80
C VAL A 790 -19.23 -9.76 6.19
N THR A 791 -20.14 -9.55 5.24
CA THR A 791 -21.59 -9.60 5.56
C THR A 791 -22.08 -11.00 5.96
N LEU A 792 -21.54 -12.07 5.37
CA LEU A 792 -21.81 -13.44 5.83
C LEU A 792 -21.27 -13.68 7.24
N THR A 793 -20.07 -13.18 7.54
CA THR A 793 -19.48 -13.28 8.89
C THR A 793 -20.32 -12.52 9.92
N MET A 794 -20.77 -11.30 9.60
CA MET A 794 -21.63 -10.47 10.47
C MET A 794 -22.97 -11.14 10.80
N THR A 795 -23.48 -11.99 9.90
CA THR A 795 -24.70 -12.80 10.16
C THR A 795 -24.43 -14.14 10.86
N GLY A 796 -23.20 -14.34 11.37
CA GLY A 796 -22.78 -15.51 12.11
C GLY A 796 -22.62 -16.77 11.26
N LYS A 797 -22.40 -16.65 9.95
CA LYS A 797 -22.30 -17.78 9.02
C LYS A 797 -20.86 -18.09 8.64
N GLN A 798 -20.50 -19.38 8.66
CA GLN A 798 -19.32 -19.90 7.96
C GLN A 798 -19.67 -20.15 6.50
N TYR A 799 -18.72 -19.89 5.60
CA TYR A 799 -18.96 -19.89 4.16
C TYR A 799 -17.84 -20.59 3.39
N PHE A 800 -18.22 -21.20 2.26
CA PHE A 800 -17.32 -21.78 1.27
C PHE A 800 -17.38 -20.93 0.00
N ILE A 801 -16.21 -20.53 -0.49
CA ILE A 801 -16.08 -19.76 -1.74
C ILE A 801 -15.70 -20.73 -2.85
N SER A 802 -16.50 -20.80 -3.90
CA SER A 802 -16.16 -21.47 -5.15
C SER A 802 -15.84 -20.43 -6.22
N LEU A 803 -14.67 -20.52 -6.83
CA LEU A 803 -14.21 -19.65 -7.91
C LEU A 803 -14.34 -20.39 -9.24
N LEU A 804 -15.18 -19.89 -10.15
CA LEU A 804 -15.33 -20.43 -11.51
C LEU A 804 -15.02 -19.33 -12.53
N SER A 805 -13.98 -19.53 -13.34
CA SER A 805 -13.54 -18.57 -14.36
C SER A 805 -14.30 -18.75 -15.68
N PHE A 806 -14.59 -17.65 -16.38
CA PHE A 806 -15.14 -17.63 -17.74
C PHE A 806 -14.07 -17.95 -18.81
N GLY A 807 -13.50 -19.15 -18.80
CA GLY A 807 -12.62 -19.56 -19.90
C GLY A 807 -13.37 -19.73 -21.23
N ASN A 808 -13.34 -18.69 -22.09
CA ASN A 808 -13.71 -18.66 -23.51
C ASN A 808 -15.14 -19.11 -23.87
N CYS A 809 -16.10 -18.18 -23.85
CA CYS A 809 -17.40 -18.33 -24.51
C CYS A 809 -17.82 -17.02 -25.18
N PHE A 810 -17.10 -16.59 -26.22
CA PHE A 810 -17.58 -15.65 -27.23
C PHE A 810 -17.09 -16.07 -28.62
#